data_AF-F5XSB5-F1
#
_entry.id   AF-F5XSB5-F1
#
_cell.length_a   1.000
_cell.length_b   1.000
_cell.length_c   1.000
_cell.angle_alpha   90.00
_cell.angle_beta   90.00
_cell.angle_gamma   90.00
#
_symmetry.space_group_name_H-M   'P 1'
#
loop_
_entity.id
_entity.type
_entity.pdbx_description
1 polymer ?
#
loop_
_entity_poly.entity_id
_entity_poly.type
_entity_poly.pdbx_seq_one_letter_code
_entity_poly.pdbx_strand_id
1 'polypeptide(L)'
;MDGADAGTVGTTVTQLGPLTNRIPSVQNSLMTQRPVHLPLMSRHDGWSARASTNQFGSYLELLSRIAAALVLTTSAGTTLDVRYPRSGGAGTFRSLHQVLSLSSNVSPAARTLCSLIVETWSRPHTIGYVDALEERNTISHGGLPTQDKEAVDRWRNSAQAATDALTKFIADSGGLHVSNNVMHIGSTPIWPLLIPSGETALLFHSWRNGKPPSYILVGAAAPPVELPDESATSVLRNLLEAPRSQRYQQLHLLIQSIKSDIEGLTADDTNATFEYLRDGQISLEWTQRTSSNDVPRSEVFRVAADNQRQWRDPRNEWVSYSAFIRDIVNWGVVVRRLHTRFDKIYDDDHIEAQRIASESKMLQIPNDIRTKFRPQVLLGADIAEGIDDTTDLSKALDDAARSTAGLPQVFFLTGEAGIGKTYNLLEMTKARHQAVSNDNNIDVPIFLYISCAGRSLQTFAEIVNSEVVNTQNLNFDSVLALCRNGLLVVVIDGFDELIEGAGYNDAYKVLAPTIERLGDRGVLIVSARSSYLANQYRSSLRKREHAVGYTSARHTVLELERWTPTEVDSLFKANPHWRKLRPLLTKEDLALLGVPFFSRMFNSYAATIKTAPATIDLHAVLIDGYLDREIGKLEPSTKDEITTDILHTVFREIAGLIYESTSASVTQVEFEDAASYALGIELSDSRHRALAARMSVLCGLSVTGEQGSIGFRFEHDLFYESFLASYIVQQFFESTNYSRCADFLNRGALGDKTIEDLVANHRPEVLHTLEAAVARCVVDSYLRQNCSALAGHLLSSGESRHIAVIESCDLQEVRVSPDTADTSISLVNCKLAAVHTPMRAHISLSECSIGQLQISAISAVSSTLSIDGSTSIDELVITSDGSGVRYFATQRHIWPELDRLGVTGAQDRIVENVASSSRSPIEEFAEAALTRMLQREEYFFVVQKSNRIPGENTPKGLYKPKSQEWAAITSAALDSEVANSKPLNASGPAKLVVTFNYPLNVILRGRHQEDVRRFWEKLTAKP
;
A
#
# COMPACT_ATOMS: atom_id res chain seq x y z
N MET A 1 42.57 41.45 31.95
CA MET A 1 42.78 41.36 33.40
C MET A 1 41.65 40.53 33.94
N ASP A 2 42.02 39.31 34.36
CA ASP A 2 41.50 38.45 35.44
C ASP A 2 39.97 38.26 35.58
N GLY A 3 39.40 37.07 35.75
CA GLY A 3 39.92 35.72 36.02
C GLY A 3 38.80 34.87 36.67
N ALA A 4 38.96 33.54 36.68
CA ALA A 4 38.24 32.50 37.47
C ALA A 4 36.76 32.23 37.09
N ASP A 5 36.19 31.01 37.07
CA ASP A 5 36.58 29.65 37.50
C ASP A 5 35.64 28.64 36.79
N ALA A 6 36.12 27.47 36.37
CA ALA A 6 35.27 26.29 36.15
C ALA A 6 36.11 25.00 36.27
N GLY A 7 35.73 24.17 37.24
CA GLY A 7 36.46 22.99 37.70
C GLY A 7 36.50 21.80 36.73
N THR A 8 37.59 21.05 36.86
CA THR A 8 37.91 19.83 36.11
C THR A 8 37.62 18.62 36.99
N VAL A 9 36.87 17.64 36.48
CA VAL A 9 36.77 16.28 37.04
C VAL A 9 37.53 15.34 36.12
N GLY A 10 38.51 14.63 36.67
CA GLY A 10 39.46 13.81 35.93
C GLY A 10 38.97 12.39 35.62
N THR A 11 39.48 11.84 34.52
CA THR A 11 39.44 10.42 34.18
C THR A 11 40.86 9.93 33.93
N THR A 12 41.27 8.95 34.73
CA THR A 12 42.57 8.29 34.77
C THR A 12 42.75 7.39 33.55
N VAL A 13 43.77 7.65 32.72
CA VAL A 13 44.22 6.74 31.65
C VAL A 13 45.53 6.08 32.10
N THR A 14 45.50 4.75 32.21
CA THR A 14 46.66 3.91 32.51
C THR A 14 47.57 3.83 31.28
N GLN A 15 48.77 4.39 31.37
CA GLN A 15 49.80 4.32 30.32
C GLN A 15 50.44 2.91 30.27
N LEU A 16 50.44 2.29 29.09
CA LEU A 16 51.39 1.23 28.71
C LEU A 16 52.56 1.89 27.96
N GLY A 17 53.79 1.66 28.42
CA GLY A 17 55.01 2.31 27.94
C GLY A 17 55.45 1.90 26.52
N PRO A 18 56.33 2.69 25.87
CA PRO A 18 56.71 2.48 24.49
C PRO A 18 57.79 1.40 24.34
N LEU A 19 57.52 0.41 23.49
CA LEU A 19 58.53 -0.48 22.93
C LEU A 19 59.07 0.14 21.63
N THR A 20 60.15 0.90 21.72
CA THR A 20 60.96 1.28 20.57
C THR A 20 62.45 1.01 20.85
N ASN A 21 63.13 0.58 19.79
CA ASN A 21 64.57 0.30 19.64
C ASN A 21 65.08 -1.10 20.03
N ARG A 22 65.24 -1.96 18.99
CA ARG A 22 66.53 -2.56 18.58
C ARG A 22 66.31 -3.51 17.38
N ILE A 23 66.80 -3.11 16.20
CA ILE A 23 67.18 -4.06 15.14
C ILE A 23 68.59 -4.54 15.51
N PRO A 24 68.84 -5.83 15.76
CA PRO A 24 70.20 -6.33 15.94
C PRO A 24 70.89 -6.45 14.59
N SER A 25 72.08 -5.87 14.48
CA SER A 25 73.04 -6.22 13.44
C SER A 25 73.37 -7.71 13.51
N VAL A 26 73.38 -8.35 12.34
CA VAL A 26 73.68 -9.78 12.15
C VAL A 26 75.14 -10.02 12.51
N GLN A 27 75.40 -10.68 13.64
CA GLN A 27 76.60 -11.47 13.86
C GLN A 27 76.21 -12.87 14.32
N ASN A 28 76.82 -13.86 13.65
CA ASN A 28 76.59 -15.29 13.77
C ASN A 28 76.38 -15.77 15.22
N SER A 29 75.13 -16.05 15.56
CA SER A 29 74.76 -16.93 16.68
C SER A 29 73.89 -18.03 16.09
N LEU A 30 74.25 -19.29 16.39
CA LEU A 30 73.63 -20.52 15.92
C LEU A 30 72.10 -20.40 15.76
N MET A 31 71.60 -20.60 14.53
CA MET A 31 70.17 -20.57 14.19
C MET A 31 69.44 -21.73 14.88
N THR A 32 68.85 -21.49 16.04
CA THR A 32 67.86 -22.41 16.60
C THR A 32 66.51 -22.15 15.92
N GLN A 33 66.10 -23.04 15.01
CA GLN A 33 64.72 -23.05 14.51
C GLN A 33 63.79 -23.34 15.70
N ARG A 34 62.85 -22.45 15.97
CA ARG A 34 61.79 -22.70 16.95
C ARG A 34 60.52 -23.12 16.19
N PRO A 35 59.96 -24.32 16.45
CA PRO A 35 58.66 -24.67 15.92
C PRO A 35 57.62 -23.68 16.44
N VAL A 36 56.74 -23.22 15.57
CA VAL A 36 55.63 -22.35 15.96
C VAL A 36 54.33 -23.13 15.85
N HIS A 37 53.66 -23.28 16.98
CA HIS A 37 52.29 -23.72 16.99
C HIS A 37 51.40 -22.50 16.73
N LEU A 38 50.82 -22.40 15.54
CA LEU A 38 49.64 -21.54 15.39
C LEU A 38 48.58 -22.11 16.36
N PRO A 39 48.01 -21.31 17.27
CA PRO A 39 46.94 -21.74 18.16
C PRO A 39 45.63 -21.90 17.37
N LEU A 40 45.65 -22.75 16.35
CA LEU A 40 44.49 -23.20 15.59
C LEU A 40 43.64 -24.12 16.47
N MET A 41 44.29 -24.95 17.31
CA MET A 41 43.64 -26.02 18.09
C MET A 41 43.35 -25.70 19.57
N SER A 42 44.06 -24.76 20.21
CA SER A 42 43.85 -24.47 21.66
C SER A 42 42.50 -23.81 21.97
N ARG A 43 41.76 -23.41 20.93
CA ARG A 43 40.39 -22.92 21.05
C ARG A 43 39.37 -24.06 21.15
N HIS A 44 39.60 -25.25 20.60
CA HIS A 44 38.56 -26.28 20.53
C HIS A 44 38.07 -26.76 21.92
N ASP A 45 38.98 -26.86 22.91
CA ASP A 45 38.62 -27.24 24.29
C ASP A 45 38.07 -26.08 25.13
N GLY A 46 38.21 -24.83 24.64
CA GLY A 46 37.80 -23.61 25.32
C GLY A 46 36.54 -22.95 24.77
N TRP A 47 35.96 -23.46 23.68
CA TRP A 47 34.67 -22.97 23.21
C TRP A 47 33.61 -23.49 24.16
N SER A 48 33.19 -22.64 25.10
CA SER A 48 32.06 -22.94 25.96
C SER A 48 30.89 -23.44 25.12
N ALA A 49 30.02 -24.28 25.68
CA ALA A 49 28.79 -24.75 25.03
C ALA A 49 27.85 -23.61 24.52
N ARG A 50 28.24 -22.34 24.69
CA ARG A 50 27.56 -21.11 24.28
C ARG A 50 28.18 -20.39 23.08
N ALA A 51 29.13 -21.01 22.35
CA ALA A 51 29.69 -20.35 21.18
C ALA A 51 28.63 -20.13 20.09
N SER A 52 28.50 -18.89 19.60
CA SER A 52 27.48 -18.51 18.61
C SER A 52 27.94 -18.76 17.18
N THR A 53 27.01 -18.88 16.24
CA THR A 53 27.33 -19.01 14.80
C THR A 53 28.18 -17.86 14.28
N ASN A 54 28.05 -16.64 14.84
CA ASN A 54 28.93 -15.51 14.54
C ASN A 54 30.41 -15.80 14.84
N GLN A 55 30.69 -16.49 15.96
CA GLN A 55 32.06 -16.85 16.35
C GLN A 55 32.65 -17.88 15.39
N PHE A 56 31.87 -18.89 14.99
CA PHE A 56 32.27 -19.88 13.98
C PHE A 56 32.47 -19.25 12.60
N GLY A 57 31.58 -18.38 12.16
CA GLY A 57 31.71 -17.66 10.89
C GLY A 57 32.95 -16.77 10.83
N SER A 58 33.22 -16.04 11.92
CA SER A 58 34.44 -15.22 12.03
C SER A 58 35.72 -16.08 12.06
N TYR A 59 35.66 -17.25 12.70
CA TYR A 59 36.78 -18.19 12.74
C TYR A 59 37.03 -18.85 11.37
N LEU A 60 35.99 -19.23 10.63
CA LEU A 60 36.11 -19.73 9.26
C LEU A 60 36.68 -18.68 8.30
N GLU A 61 36.33 -17.40 8.47
CA GLU A 61 36.96 -16.31 7.71
C GLU A 61 38.46 -16.21 8.02
N LEU A 62 38.84 -16.31 9.30
CA LEU A 62 40.24 -16.33 9.72
C LEU A 62 40.99 -17.50 9.07
N LEU A 63 40.45 -18.72 9.12
CA LEU A 63 41.05 -19.90 8.49
C LEU A 63 41.19 -19.71 6.98
N SER A 64 40.19 -19.12 6.33
CA SER A 64 40.20 -18.83 4.89
C SER A 64 41.34 -17.87 4.51
N ARG A 65 41.60 -16.86 5.33
CA ARG A 65 42.71 -15.91 5.14
C ARG A 65 44.07 -16.57 5.34
N ILE A 66 44.22 -17.38 6.39
CA ILE A 66 45.47 -18.12 6.65
C ILE A 66 45.76 -19.07 5.48
N ALA A 67 44.75 -19.86 5.06
CA ALA A 67 44.90 -20.76 3.93
C ALA A 67 45.32 -20.03 2.65
N ALA A 68 44.71 -18.89 2.34
CA ALA A 68 45.08 -18.09 1.17
C ALA A 68 46.53 -17.59 1.25
N ALA A 69 46.96 -17.13 2.42
CA ALA A 69 48.34 -16.68 2.64
C ALA A 69 49.35 -17.82 2.43
N LEU A 70 49.07 -18.99 2.99
CA LEU A 70 49.94 -20.16 2.88
C LEU A 70 49.98 -20.73 1.45
N VAL A 71 48.84 -20.84 0.78
CA VAL A 71 48.77 -21.36 -0.59
C VAL A 71 49.49 -20.44 -1.58
N LEU A 72 49.26 -19.13 -1.50
CA LEU A 72 49.91 -18.17 -2.39
C LEU A 72 51.43 -18.13 -2.18
N THR A 73 51.89 -18.21 -0.93
CA THR A 73 53.34 -18.17 -0.63
C THR A 73 54.04 -19.46 -1.05
N THR A 74 53.46 -20.63 -0.77
CA THR A 74 54.01 -21.93 -1.22
C THR A 74 53.99 -22.10 -2.74
N SER A 75 53.12 -21.36 -3.45
CA SER A 75 53.01 -21.41 -4.91
C SER A 75 53.77 -20.30 -5.64
N ALA A 76 54.43 -19.36 -4.93
CA ALA A 76 55.08 -18.17 -5.48
C ALA A 76 56.27 -18.44 -6.44
N GLY A 77 56.75 -19.69 -6.51
CA GLY A 77 57.72 -20.13 -7.52
C GLY A 77 57.11 -20.40 -8.91
N THR A 78 55.79 -20.38 -9.02
CA THR A 78 55.05 -20.52 -10.28
C THR A 78 54.47 -19.16 -10.69
N THR A 79 54.38 -18.87 -11.99
CA THR A 79 53.77 -17.63 -12.51
C THR A 79 52.25 -17.63 -12.29
N LEU A 80 51.82 -17.45 -11.04
CA LEU A 80 50.43 -17.26 -10.67
C LEU A 80 50.06 -15.79 -10.85
N ASP A 81 49.10 -15.52 -11.73
CA ASP A 81 48.51 -14.19 -11.93
C ASP A 81 47.48 -13.83 -10.82
N VAL A 82 47.48 -14.59 -9.72
CA VAL A 82 46.52 -14.47 -8.63
C VAL A 82 47.23 -13.83 -7.43
N ARG A 83 46.68 -12.73 -6.90
CA ARG A 83 47.28 -11.96 -5.79
C ARG A 83 46.40 -12.00 -4.55
N TYR A 84 47.01 -11.74 -3.39
CA TYR A 84 46.28 -11.71 -2.12
C TYR A 84 45.40 -10.43 -2.02
N PRO A 85 44.13 -10.50 -1.59
CA PRO A 85 43.25 -9.31 -1.55
C PRO A 85 43.74 -8.23 -0.57
N ARG A 86 43.76 -6.96 -1.00
CA ARG A 86 44.14 -5.81 -0.12
C ARG A 86 43.17 -5.58 1.04
N SER A 87 41.90 -5.82 0.78
CA SER A 87 40.80 -5.74 1.74
C SER A 87 39.68 -6.60 1.18
N GLY A 88 39.19 -7.55 1.94
CA GLY A 88 38.10 -8.42 1.50
C GLY A 88 37.43 -9.05 2.71
N GLY A 89 36.12 -9.23 2.65
CA GLY A 89 35.40 -10.09 3.59
C GLY A 89 35.46 -11.55 3.15
N ALA A 90 34.74 -12.43 3.83
CA ALA A 90 34.70 -13.86 3.54
C ALA A 90 34.42 -14.19 2.06
N GLY A 91 33.53 -13.46 1.39
CA GLY A 91 33.19 -13.70 -0.02
C GLY A 91 34.37 -13.51 -0.97
N THR A 92 35.22 -12.50 -0.74
CA THR A 92 36.43 -12.28 -1.56
C THR A 92 37.40 -13.44 -1.44
N PHE A 93 37.59 -13.97 -0.22
CA PHE A 93 38.47 -15.11 0.01
C PHE A 93 37.89 -16.42 -0.53
N ARG A 94 36.57 -16.62 -0.50
CA ARG A 94 35.92 -17.76 -1.16
C ARG A 94 36.19 -17.76 -2.66
N SER A 95 35.98 -16.63 -3.35
CA SER A 95 36.27 -16.51 -4.79
C SER A 95 37.75 -16.76 -5.10
N LEU A 96 38.66 -16.25 -4.26
CA LEU A 96 40.08 -16.52 -4.40
C LEU A 96 40.39 -18.02 -4.30
N HIS A 97 39.83 -18.72 -3.31
CA HIS A 97 40.01 -20.16 -3.16
C HIS A 97 39.42 -20.94 -4.34
N GLN A 98 38.30 -20.49 -4.92
CA GLN A 98 37.74 -21.09 -6.12
C GLN A 98 38.72 -20.99 -7.29
N VAL A 99 39.30 -19.81 -7.54
CA VAL A 99 40.32 -19.62 -8.58
C VAL A 99 41.56 -20.49 -8.31
N LEU A 100 42.07 -20.51 -7.06
CA LEU A 100 43.24 -21.30 -6.69
C LEU A 100 42.99 -22.81 -6.82
N SER A 101 41.78 -23.28 -6.53
CA SER A 101 41.41 -24.70 -6.66
C SER A 101 41.40 -25.19 -8.11
N LEU A 102 41.14 -24.29 -9.05
CA LEU A 102 41.10 -24.57 -10.49
C LEU A 102 42.46 -24.36 -11.18
N SER A 103 43.40 -23.69 -10.52
CA SER A 103 44.70 -23.36 -11.12
C SER A 103 45.64 -24.56 -11.19
N SER A 104 46.12 -24.88 -12.40
CA SER A 104 47.12 -25.93 -12.63
C SER A 104 48.50 -25.61 -12.02
N ASN A 105 48.75 -24.33 -11.71
CA ASN A 105 50.01 -23.86 -11.13
C ASN A 105 50.08 -24.04 -9.60
N VAL A 106 49.00 -24.53 -8.97
CA VAL A 106 48.93 -24.76 -7.53
C VAL A 106 49.13 -26.26 -7.22
N SER A 107 49.86 -26.57 -6.15
CA SER A 107 50.14 -27.96 -5.76
C SER A 107 48.83 -28.74 -5.50
N PRO A 108 48.80 -30.07 -5.72
CA PRO A 108 47.60 -30.87 -5.44
C PRO A 108 47.09 -30.73 -4.00
N ALA A 109 48.00 -30.63 -3.02
CA ALA A 109 47.65 -30.42 -1.62
C ALA A 109 46.98 -29.06 -1.40
N ALA A 110 47.49 -28.00 -2.03
CA ALA A 110 46.90 -26.67 -1.96
C ALA A 110 45.54 -26.59 -2.66
N ARG A 111 45.38 -27.22 -3.84
CA ARG A 111 44.07 -27.33 -4.50
C ARG A 111 43.04 -28.02 -3.62
N THR A 112 43.43 -29.12 -2.97
CA THR A 112 42.56 -29.86 -2.03
C THR A 112 42.12 -28.97 -0.87
N LEU A 113 43.04 -28.22 -0.27
CA LEU A 113 42.72 -27.26 0.79
C LEU A 113 41.73 -26.19 0.31
N CYS A 114 42.01 -25.57 -0.85
CA CYS A 114 41.15 -24.53 -1.42
C CYS A 114 39.74 -25.06 -1.75
N SER A 115 39.63 -26.24 -2.36
CA SER A 115 38.34 -26.88 -2.65
C SER A 115 37.53 -27.13 -1.38
N LEU A 116 38.15 -27.64 -0.32
CA LEU A 116 37.46 -27.88 0.94
C LEU A 116 36.99 -26.57 1.58
N ILE A 117 37.78 -25.49 1.51
CA ILE A 117 37.35 -24.19 2.02
C ILE A 117 36.15 -23.66 1.21
N VAL A 118 36.18 -23.76 -0.12
CA VAL A 118 35.02 -23.38 -0.97
C VAL A 118 33.80 -24.19 -0.59
N GLU A 119 33.95 -25.50 -0.39
CA GLU A 119 32.86 -26.39 0.02
C GLU A 119 32.29 -25.99 1.39
N THR A 120 33.14 -25.69 2.38
CA THR A 120 32.67 -25.26 3.71
C THR A 120 31.85 -23.97 3.67
N TRP A 121 32.17 -23.05 2.75
CA TRP A 121 31.40 -21.82 2.54
C TRP A 121 30.13 -22.01 1.70
N SER A 122 30.07 -23.08 0.89
CA SER A 122 28.96 -23.33 -0.05
C SER A 122 27.86 -24.23 0.54
N ARG A 123 28.09 -24.82 1.72
CA ARG A 123 27.10 -25.65 2.41
C ARG A 123 26.13 -24.76 3.21
N PRO A 124 24.81 -24.99 3.13
CA PRO A 124 23.85 -24.31 4.00
C PRO A 124 23.97 -24.82 5.43
N HIS A 125 24.09 -23.91 6.41
CA HIS A 125 24.15 -24.26 7.83
C HIS A 125 22.83 -24.04 8.57
N THR A 126 21.91 -23.27 8.02
CA THR A 126 20.60 -22.98 8.63
C THR A 126 19.49 -23.06 7.58
N ILE A 127 18.30 -23.53 8.00
CA ILE A 127 17.12 -23.59 7.13
C ILE A 127 16.77 -22.18 6.66
N GLY A 128 16.69 -21.98 5.34
CA GLY A 128 16.31 -20.70 4.72
C GLY A 128 17.46 -19.89 4.13
N TYR A 129 18.72 -20.30 4.31
CA TYR A 129 19.88 -19.70 3.64
C TYR A 129 20.39 -20.61 2.52
N VAL A 130 20.90 -20.00 1.44
CA VAL A 130 21.46 -20.72 0.30
C VAL A 130 22.83 -21.32 0.69
N ASP A 131 23.64 -20.57 1.45
CA ASP A 131 24.93 -21.07 1.95
C ASP A 131 25.43 -20.36 3.24
N ALA A 132 26.53 -20.88 3.80
CA ALA A 132 27.20 -20.36 5.00
C ALA A 132 27.66 -18.90 4.86
N LEU A 133 28.03 -18.48 3.66
CA LEU A 133 28.54 -17.13 3.40
C LEU A 133 27.40 -16.12 3.52
N GLU A 134 26.24 -16.44 2.96
CA GLU A 134 25.02 -15.64 3.06
C GLU A 134 24.62 -15.46 4.53
N GLU A 135 24.52 -16.56 5.28
CA GLU A 135 24.17 -16.54 6.71
C GLU A 135 25.16 -15.66 7.51
N ARG A 136 26.47 -15.83 7.30
CA ARG A 136 27.49 -15.01 7.96
C ARG A 136 27.35 -13.54 7.61
N ASN A 137 27.05 -13.20 6.35
CA ASN A 137 26.91 -11.81 5.93
C ASN A 137 25.68 -11.18 6.60
N THR A 138 24.55 -11.89 6.65
CA THR A 138 23.35 -11.45 7.37
C THR A 138 23.65 -11.16 8.84
N ILE A 139 24.36 -12.06 9.53
CA ILE A 139 24.77 -11.85 10.93
C ILE A 139 25.69 -10.63 11.07
N SER A 140 26.65 -10.46 10.16
CA SER A 140 27.58 -9.32 10.19
C SER A 140 26.92 -7.96 9.93
N HIS A 141 25.74 -7.96 9.31
CA HIS A 141 24.92 -6.78 9.05
C HIS A 141 23.82 -6.55 10.10
N GLY A 142 23.93 -7.17 11.27
CA GLY A 142 23.02 -6.96 12.40
C GLY A 142 21.90 -8.00 12.51
N GLY A 143 21.89 -9.02 11.65
CA GLY A 143 21.02 -10.18 11.78
C GLY A 143 21.29 -10.95 13.08
N LEU A 144 20.25 -11.52 13.68
CA LEU A 144 20.40 -12.34 14.88
C LEU A 144 21.02 -13.69 14.51
N PRO A 145 22.09 -14.13 15.21
CA PRO A 145 22.64 -15.46 14.98
C PRO A 145 21.61 -16.52 15.34
N THR A 146 21.50 -17.56 14.52
CA THR A 146 20.62 -18.71 14.81
C THR A 146 20.99 -19.33 16.16
N GLN A 147 19.97 -19.67 16.95
CA GLN A 147 20.11 -20.45 18.18
C GLN A 147 19.82 -21.93 17.96
N ASP A 148 19.56 -22.34 16.73
CA ASP A 148 19.38 -23.74 16.38
C ASP A 148 20.67 -24.53 16.66
N LYS A 149 20.55 -25.53 17.54
CA LYS A 149 21.65 -26.38 17.95
C LYS A 149 22.24 -27.14 16.76
N GLU A 150 21.41 -27.60 15.83
CA GLU A 150 21.90 -28.30 14.64
C GLU A 150 22.71 -27.37 13.73
N ALA A 151 22.25 -26.14 13.53
CA ALA A 151 22.99 -25.15 12.77
C ALA A 151 24.34 -24.82 13.41
N VAL A 152 24.37 -24.64 14.74
CA VAL A 152 25.62 -24.43 15.49
C VAL A 152 26.57 -25.63 15.34
N ASP A 153 26.06 -26.87 15.38
CA ASP A 153 26.86 -28.07 15.19
C ASP A 153 27.38 -28.19 13.74
N ARG A 154 26.59 -27.80 12.73
CA ARG A 154 27.04 -27.73 11.32
C ARG A 154 28.17 -26.70 11.15
N TRP A 155 28.02 -25.51 11.71
CA TRP A 155 29.08 -24.48 11.74
C TRP A 155 30.36 -24.99 12.42
N ARG A 156 30.22 -25.68 13.56
CA ARG A 156 31.35 -26.29 14.27
C ARG A 156 32.06 -27.33 13.41
N ASN A 157 31.31 -28.22 12.78
CA ASN A 157 31.86 -29.28 11.94
C ASN A 157 32.59 -28.72 10.72
N SER A 158 32.06 -27.67 10.08
CA SER A 158 32.73 -26.99 8.97
C SER A 158 34.01 -26.27 9.40
N ALA A 159 33.98 -25.58 10.54
CA ALA A 159 35.17 -24.97 11.12
C ALA A 159 36.24 -26.02 11.42
N GLN A 160 35.85 -27.17 12.01
CA GLN A 160 36.77 -28.26 12.32
C GLN A 160 37.37 -28.88 11.05
N ALA A 161 36.56 -29.16 10.04
CA ALA A 161 37.04 -29.70 8.76
C ALA A 161 38.05 -28.76 8.08
N ALA A 162 37.79 -27.45 8.09
CA ALA A 162 38.73 -26.46 7.57
C ALA A 162 40.03 -26.41 8.38
N THR A 163 39.96 -26.51 9.72
CA THR A 163 41.13 -26.58 10.60
C THR A 163 41.97 -27.82 10.34
N ASP A 164 41.34 -28.99 10.21
CA ASP A 164 42.03 -30.26 9.96
C ASP A 164 42.75 -30.24 8.61
N ALA A 165 42.09 -29.72 7.57
CA ALA A 165 42.71 -29.60 6.26
C ALA A 165 43.87 -28.60 6.25
N LEU A 166 43.74 -27.48 6.94
CA LEU A 166 44.81 -26.50 7.07
C LEU A 166 46.01 -27.07 7.83
N THR A 167 45.75 -27.80 8.91
CA THR A 167 46.79 -28.46 9.74
C THR A 167 47.53 -29.52 8.93
N LYS A 168 46.78 -30.34 8.17
CA LYS A 168 47.36 -31.32 7.25
C LYS A 168 48.21 -30.64 6.19
N PHE A 169 47.71 -29.58 5.55
CA PHE A 169 48.46 -28.83 4.54
C PHE A 169 49.77 -28.25 5.09
N ILE A 170 49.74 -27.70 6.31
CA ILE A 170 50.94 -27.20 7.00
C ILE A 170 51.95 -28.32 7.22
N ALA A 171 51.51 -29.49 7.69
CA ALA A 171 52.37 -30.65 7.90
C ALA A 171 52.98 -31.15 6.58
N ASP A 172 52.16 -31.31 5.54
CA ASP A 172 52.57 -31.76 4.21
C ASP A 172 53.55 -30.77 3.54
N SER A 173 53.50 -29.49 3.93
CA SER A 173 54.38 -28.43 3.42
C SER A 173 55.66 -28.22 4.24
N GLY A 174 55.98 -29.14 5.17
CA GLY A 174 57.21 -29.07 5.98
C GLY A 174 57.09 -28.28 7.29
N GLY A 175 55.86 -27.98 7.73
CA GLY A 175 55.58 -27.35 9.02
C GLY A 175 55.84 -25.84 9.07
N LEU A 176 55.39 -25.21 10.17
CA LEU A 176 55.65 -23.79 10.45
C LEU A 176 56.79 -23.63 11.46
N HIS A 177 57.74 -22.78 11.12
CA HIS A 177 58.82 -22.41 12.03
C HIS A 177 59.22 -20.95 11.87
N VAL A 178 59.87 -20.41 12.90
CA VAL A 178 60.44 -19.06 12.87
C VAL A 178 61.95 -19.16 12.77
N SER A 179 62.50 -18.48 11.77
CA SER A 179 63.93 -18.29 11.56
C SER A 179 64.18 -16.81 11.31
N ASN A 180 65.16 -16.21 12.01
CA ASN A 180 65.48 -14.78 11.91
C ASN A 180 64.27 -13.84 12.07
N ASN A 181 63.34 -14.16 12.99
CA ASN A 181 62.10 -13.41 13.21
C ASN A 181 61.16 -13.34 11.98
N VAL A 182 61.33 -14.24 11.02
CA VAL A 182 60.46 -14.44 9.86
C VAL A 182 59.76 -15.79 10.02
N MET A 183 58.46 -15.83 9.73
CA MET A 183 57.70 -17.08 9.72
C MET A 183 57.86 -17.78 8.37
N HIS A 184 58.19 -19.07 8.40
CA HIS A 184 58.36 -19.92 7.23
C HIS A 184 57.38 -21.11 7.26
N ILE A 185 56.94 -21.55 6.07
CA ILE A 185 56.30 -22.84 5.83
C ILE A 185 57.22 -23.70 4.97
N GLY A 186 57.71 -24.81 5.53
CA GLY A 186 58.87 -25.48 4.95
C GLY A 186 60.02 -24.49 4.80
N SER A 187 60.67 -24.41 3.64
CA SER A 187 61.73 -23.42 3.38
C SER A 187 61.22 -22.01 3.00
N THR A 188 59.92 -21.84 2.76
CA THR A 188 59.38 -20.65 2.10
C THR A 188 58.94 -19.59 3.11
N PRO A 189 59.44 -18.34 3.02
CA PRO A 189 59.01 -17.26 3.91
C PRO A 189 57.56 -16.85 3.61
N ILE A 190 56.76 -16.67 4.67
CA ILE A 190 55.36 -16.23 4.59
C ILE A 190 55.22 -14.72 4.85
N TRP A 191 56.28 -14.09 5.33
CA TRP A 191 56.32 -12.65 5.55
C TRP A 191 56.13 -11.87 4.24
N PRO A 192 55.40 -10.75 4.23
CA PRO A 192 54.74 -10.08 5.37
C PRO A 192 53.28 -10.51 5.62
N LEU A 193 52.75 -11.56 4.99
CA LEU A 193 51.34 -11.96 5.21
C LEU A 193 51.10 -12.56 6.59
N LEU A 194 52.10 -13.22 7.17
CA LEU A 194 52.14 -13.68 8.56
C LEU A 194 53.42 -13.21 9.24
N ILE A 195 53.28 -12.56 10.39
CA ILE A 195 54.39 -12.01 11.19
C ILE A 195 54.38 -12.69 12.56
N PRO A 196 55.50 -13.23 13.06
CA PRO A 196 55.54 -13.83 14.40
C PRO A 196 55.29 -12.78 15.49
N SER A 197 54.49 -13.11 16.50
CA SER A 197 54.19 -12.25 17.64
C SER A 197 54.07 -13.08 18.92
N GLY A 198 55.17 -13.16 19.67
CA GLY A 198 55.27 -14.04 20.84
C GLY A 198 55.09 -15.51 20.46
N GLU A 199 54.13 -16.18 21.11
CA GLU A 199 53.73 -17.57 20.81
C GLU A 199 52.66 -17.66 19.70
N THR A 200 52.30 -16.53 19.08
CA THR A 200 51.24 -16.44 18.08
C THR A 200 51.73 -15.77 16.80
N ALA A 201 50.82 -15.44 15.89
CA ALA A 201 51.12 -14.74 14.66
C ALA A 201 50.15 -13.58 14.43
N LEU A 202 50.64 -12.51 13.81
CA LEU A 202 49.84 -11.45 13.22
C LEU A 202 49.59 -11.80 11.76
N LEU A 203 48.32 -11.90 11.37
CA LEU A 203 47.88 -12.17 10.00
C LEU A 203 47.47 -10.87 9.32
N PHE A 204 47.94 -10.66 8.09
CA PHE A 204 47.55 -9.49 7.29
C PHE A 204 46.03 -9.44 7.09
N HIS A 205 45.43 -8.33 7.51
CA HIS A 205 43.98 -8.14 7.51
C HIS A 205 43.51 -7.22 6.39
N SER A 206 44.07 -6.01 6.34
CA SER A 206 43.71 -5.03 5.31
C SER A 206 44.80 -3.96 5.12
N TRP A 207 44.83 -3.32 3.95
CA TRP A 207 45.68 -2.17 3.70
C TRP A 207 44.95 -1.10 2.89
N ARG A 208 44.84 0.10 3.48
CA ARG A 208 44.20 1.28 2.88
C ARG A 208 45.28 2.27 2.41
N ASN A 209 45.03 2.94 1.28
CA ASN A 209 45.95 3.94 0.75
C ASN A 209 46.21 5.03 1.81
N GLY A 210 47.48 5.36 2.04
CA GLY A 210 47.90 6.37 3.01
C GLY A 210 47.91 5.92 4.48
N LYS A 211 47.57 4.67 4.78
CA LYS A 211 47.69 4.08 6.12
C LYS A 211 48.69 2.92 6.14
N PRO A 212 49.33 2.62 7.28
CA PRO A 212 50.09 1.39 7.46
C PRO A 212 49.21 0.14 7.25
N PRO A 213 49.78 -0.99 6.83
CA PRO A 213 49.09 -2.29 6.79
C PRO A 213 48.55 -2.67 8.18
N SER A 214 47.32 -3.19 8.21
CA SER A 214 46.65 -3.67 9.42
C SER A 214 46.71 -5.20 9.51
N TYR A 215 46.91 -5.70 10.73
CA TYR A 215 47.06 -7.12 11.04
C TYR A 215 46.13 -7.52 12.18
N ILE A 216 45.67 -8.77 12.17
CA ILE A 216 44.87 -9.37 13.26
C ILE A 216 45.67 -10.45 13.97
N LEU A 217 45.54 -10.52 15.29
CA LEU A 217 46.24 -11.52 16.10
C LEU A 217 45.56 -12.89 15.99
N VAL A 218 46.27 -13.89 15.46
CA VAL A 218 45.76 -15.25 15.31
C VAL A 218 45.51 -15.86 16.69
N GLY A 219 44.25 -16.15 17.01
CA GLY A 219 43.84 -16.79 18.26
C GLY A 219 43.29 -15.84 19.33
N ALA A 220 43.40 -14.52 19.17
CA ALA A 220 42.88 -13.53 20.13
C ALA A 220 41.78 -12.66 19.50
N ALA A 221 40.75 -12.32 20.29
CA ALA A 221 39.76 -11.30 19.91
C ALA A 221 40.31 -9.89 20.18
N ALA A 222 41.44 -9.56 19.55
CA ALA A 222 42.07 -8.25 19.64
C ALA A 222 41.70 -7.39 18.42
N PRO A 223 41.56 -6.06 18.57
CA PRO A 223 41.37 -5.18 17.43
C PRO A 223 42.57 -5.27 16.46
N PRO A 224 42.38 -4.96 15.17
CA PRO A 224 43.48 -4.94 14.21
C PRO A 224 44.59 -3.97 14.65
N VAL A 225 45.83 -4.42 14.55
CA VAL A 225 47.04 -3.66 14.88
C VAL A 225 47.64 -3.12 13.59
N GLU A 226 47.90 -1.82 13.53
CA GLU A 226 48.60 -1.17 12.43
C GLU A 226 50.11 -1.25 12.67
N LEU A 227 50.86 -1.82 11.72
CA LEU A 227 52.33 -1.92 11.80
C LEU A 227 52.99 -0.98 10.78
N PRO A 228 53.70 0.07 11.22
CA PRO A 228 54.47 0.93 10.33
C PRO A 228 55.81 0.27 9.97
N ASP A 229 55.77 -0.67 9.04
CA ASP A 229 56.97 -1.29 8.47
C ASP A 229 57.06 -0.98 6.97
N GLU A 230 57.98 -0.10 6.59
CA GLU A 230 58.23 0.28 5.19
C GLU A 230 58.71 -0.91 4.35
N SER A 231 59.45 -1.83 4.94
CA SER A 231 59.95 -3.02 4.25
C SER A 231 58.79 -3.97 3.92
N ALA A 232 57.91 -4.25 4.87
CA ALA A 232 56.69 -5.04 4.65
C ALA A 232 55.79 -4.36 3.61
N THR A 233 55.67 -3.03 3.67
CA THR A 233 54.88 -2.25 2.72
C THR A 233 55.35 -2.45 1.28
N SER A 234 56.66 -2.50 1.05
CA SER A 234 57.23 -2.71 -0.29
C SER A 234 56.90 -4.10 -0.85
N VAL A 235 56.98 -5.15 -0.02
CA VAL A 235 56.70 -6.53 -0.44
C VAL A 235 55.21 -6.78 -0.60
N LEU A 236 54.37 -6.19 0.26
CA LEU A 236 52.92 -6.23 0.14
C LEU A 236 52.43 -5.61 -1.19
N ARG A 237 53.10 -4.60 -1.75
CA ARG A 237 52.70 -4.07 -3.08
C ARG A 237 52.77 -5.10 -4.19
N ASN A 238 53.71 -6.05 -4.09
CA ASN A 238 53.90 -7.10 -5.09
C ASN A 238 52.99 -8.30 -4.82
N LEU A 239 52.74 -8.63 -3.54
CA LEU A 239 51.91 -9.77 -3.13
C LEU A 239 50.40 -9.48 -3.19
N LEU A 240 50.00 -8.23 -2.98
CA LEU A 240 48.59 -7.86 -2.93
C LEU A 240 48.04 -7.51 -4.31
N GLU A 241 46.74 -7.74 -4.50
CA GLU A 241 46.00 -7.20 -5.64
C GLU A 241 46.36 -5.71 -5.80
N ALA A 242 46.54 -5.23 -7.04
CA ALA A 242 46.52 -3.79 -7.27
C ALA A 242 45.24 -3.23 -6.62
N PRO A 243 45.23 -2.01 -6.07
CA PRO A 243 43.99 -1.46 -5.54
C PRO A 243 42.99 -1.53 -6.70
N ARG A 244 41.92 -2.33 -6.55
CA ARG A 244 40.97 -2.56 -7.63
C ARG A 244 40.54 -1.17 -8.07
N SER A 245 40.98 -0.75 -9.25
CA SER A 245 40.49 0.49 -9.80
C SER A 245 38.99 0.28 -9.93
N GLN A 246 38.20 1.28 -9.55
CA GLN A 246 36.75 1.32 -9.77
C GLN A 246 36.38 0.79 -11.17
N ARG A 247 37.26 1.04 -12.14
CA ARG A 247 37.24 0.53 -13.51
C ARG A 247 37.19 -1.00 -13.66
N TYR A 248 37.93 -1.80 -12.87
CA TYR A 248 37.88 -3.26 -12.98
C TYR A 248 36.55 -3.83 -12.45
N GLN A 249 36.01 -3.25 -11.37
CA GLN A 249 34.69 -3.63 -10.85
C GLN A 249 33.59 -3.30 -11.88
N GLN A 250 33.67 -2.14 -12.52
CA GLN A 250 32.75 -1.74 -13.58
C GLN A 250 32.83 -2.65 -14.81
N LEU A 251 34.04 -3.08 -15.20
CA LEU A 251 34.23 -4.05 -16.28
C LEU A 251 33.65 -5.42 -15.94
N HIS A 252 33.82 -5.88 -14.69
CA HIS A 252 33.22 -7.14 -14.25
C HIS A 252 31.68 -7.08 -14.26
N LEU A 253 31.09 -5.98 -13.80
CA LEU A 253 29.65 -5.75 -13.89
C LEU A 253 29.16 -5.70 -15.35
N LEU A 254 29.94 -5.06 -16.23
CA LEU A 254 29.65 -5.04 -17.67
C LEU A 254 29.65 -6.45 -18.27
N ILE A 255 30.63 -7.30 -17.94
CA ILE A 255 30.67 -8.70 -18.40
C ILE A 255 29.42 -9.46 -17.96
N GLN A 256 28.99 -9.30 -16.70
CA GLN A 256 27.78 -9.97 -16.22
C GLN A 256 26.52 -9.47 -16.93
N SER A 257 26.40 -8.16 -17.16
CA SER A 257 25.29 -7.61 -17.95
C SER A 257 25.28 -8.17 -19.38
N ILE A 258 26.43 -8.21 -20.05
CA ILE A 258 26.55 -8.76 -21.41
C ILE A 258 26.11 -10.22 -21.44
N LYS A 259 26.60 -11.05 -20.50
CA LYS A 259 26.21 -12.46 -20.42
C LYS A 259 24.70 -12.63 -20.30
N SER A 260 24.06 -11.87 -19.41
CA SER A 260 22.61 -11.95 -19.21
C SER A 260 21.82 -11.42 -20.42
N ASP A 261 22.34 -10.43 -21.14
CA ASP A 261 21.66 -9.83 -22.29
C ASP A 261 21.76 -10.69 -23.56
N ILE A 262 22.85 -11.42 -23.75
CA ILE A 262 23.02 -12.30 -24.92
C ILE A 262 22.52 -13.73 -24.70
N GLU A 263 22.20 -14.12 -23.46
CA GLU A 263 21.76 -15.48 -23.10
C GLU A 263 20.61 -15.96 -23.99
N GLY A 264 19.56 -15.14 -24.15
CA GLY A 264 18.40 -15.46 -24.99
C GLY A 264 18.68 -15.48 -26.51
N LEU A 265 19.85 -15.00 -26.94
CA LEU A 265 20.25 -14.84 -28.34
C LEU A 265 21.44 -15.74 -28.73
N THR A 266 21.99 -16.51 -27.79
CA THR A 266 23.13 -17.40 -28.02
C THR A 266 22.64 -18.78 -28.51
N ALA A 267 23.38 -19.42 -29.41
CA ALA A 267 23.06 -20.79 -29.86
C ALA A 267 23.26 -21.82 -28.74
N ASP A 268 22.39 -22.84 -28.65
CA ASP A 268 22.22 -23.72 -27.46
C ASP A 268 23.48 -24.55 -27.11
N ASP A 269 24.49 -24.60 -27.99
CA ASP A 269 25.72 -25.40 -27.84
C ASP A 269 27.02 -24.58 -27.80
N THR A 270 26.95 -23.24 -27.69
CA THR A 270 28.13 -22.36 -27.74
C THR A 270 28.30 -21.54 -26.48
N ASN A 271 29.51 -21.57 -25.89
CA ASN A 271 29.84 -20.74 -24.74
C ASN A 271 30.43 -19.41 -25.18
N ALA A 272 29.87 -18.30 -24.67
CA ALA A 272 30.46 -16.98 -24.81
C ALA A 272 31.79 -16.89 -24.04
N THR A 273 32.87 -16.55 -24.74
CA THR A 273 34.20 -16.36 -24.15
C THR A 273 34.58 -14.89 -24.09
N PHE A 274 35.11 -14.47 -22.94
CA PHE A 274 35.53 -13.09 -22.70
C PHE A 274 37.04 -13.03 -22.52
N GLU A 275 37.68 -12.08 -23.18
CA GLU A 275 39.11 -11.80 -23.02
C GLU A 275 39.31 -10.33 -22.64
N TYR A 276 40.20 -10.08 -21.67
CA TYR A 276 40.58 -8.73 -21.27
C TYR A 276 41.63 -8.18 -22.24
N LEU A 277 41.29 -7.10 -22.93
CA LEU A 277 42.21 -6.41 -23.81
C LEU A 277 42.99 -5.31 -23.05
N ARG A 278 44.04 -4.79 -23.70
CA ARG A 278 44.78 -3.63 -23.18
C ARG A 278 43.85 -2.40 -23.10
N ASP A 279 44.17 -1.49 -22.19
CA ASP A 279 43.43 -0.22 -21.98
C ASP A 279 42.03 -0.32 -21.38
N GLY A 280 41.70 -1.42 -20.71
CA GLY A 280 40.41 -1.58 -20.00
C GLY A 280 39.23 -1.80 -20.94
N GLN A 281 39.48 -2.54 -22.03
CA GLN A 281 38.48 -3.05 -22.97
C GLN A 281 38.32 -4.56 -22.77
N ILE A 282 37.20 -5.10 -23.22
CA ILE A 282 36.92 -6.55 -23.22
C ILE A 282 36.49 -6.96 -24.61
N SER A 283 36.99 -8.10 -25.10
CA SER A 283 36.44 -8.77 -26.27
C SER A 283 35.51 -9.89 -25.85
N LEU A 284 34.45 -10.09 -26.63
CA LEU A 284 33.47 -11.15 -26.52
C LEU A 284 33.50 -11.95 -27.82
N GLU A 285 33.73 -13.25 -27.74
CA GLU A 285 33.50 -14.18 -28.85
C GLU A 285 32.30 -15.06 -28.51
N TRP A 286 31.34 -15.15 -29.42
CA TRP A 286 30.09 -15.89 -29.21
C TRP A 286 29.42 -16.25 -30.55
N THR A 287 28.38 -17.07 -30.51
CA THR A 287 27.60 -17.43 -31.68
C THR A 287 26.16 -16.98 -31.49
N GLN A 288 25.75 -16.05 -32.36
CA GLN A 288 24.42 -15.47 -32.36
C GLN A 288 23.44 -16.37 -33.11
N ARG A 289 22.33 -16.71 -32.48
CA ARG A 289 21.18 -17.35 -33.13
C ARG A 289 20.45 -16.31 -33.99
N THR A 290 20.25 -16.62 -35.27
CA THR A 290 19.37 -15.85 -36.16
C THR A 290 18.25 -16.73 -36.68
N SER A 291 17.22 -16.13 -37.29
CA SER A 291 16.10 -16.88 -37.90
C SER A 291 16.51 -17.79 -39.07
N SER A 292 17.74 -17.69 -39.58
CA SER A 292 18.20 -18.44 -40.75
C SER A 292 19.40 -19.33 -40.50
N ASN A 293 20.40 -18.90 -39.71
CA ASN A 293 21.61 -19.64 -39.36
C ASN A 293 22.27 -19.08 -38.09
N ASP A 294 23.11 -19.88 -37.45
CA ASP A 294 23.98 -19.43 -36.36
C ASP A 294 25.18 -18.66 -36.92
N VAL A 295 25.43 -17.45 -36.39
CA VAL A 295 26.47 -16.53 -36.90
C VAL A 295 27.52 -16.30 -35.83
N PRO A 296 28.80 -16.67 -36.05
CA PRO A 296 29.88 -16.35 -35.12
C PRO A 296 30.15 -14.83 -35.12
N ARG A 297 30.32 -14.24 -33.93
CA ARG A 297 30.54 -12.82 -33.73
C ARG A 297 31.70 -12.57 -32.77
N SER A 298 32.45 -11.51 -33.02
CA SER A 298 33.51 -10.99 -32.15
C SER A 298 33.24 -9.51 -31.91
N GLU A 299 33.04 -9.15 -30.65
CA GLU A 299 32.58 -7.83 -30.23
C GLU A 299 33.55 -7.24 -29.22
N VAL A 300 33.71 -5.91 -29.22
CA VAL A 300 34.60 -5.22 -28.26
C VAL A 300 33.81 -4.19 -27.46
N PHE A 301 33.97 -4.22 -26.14
CA PHE A 301 33.29 -3.32 -25.21
C PHE A 301 34.26 -2.57 -24.31
N ARG A 302 33.80 -1.43 -23.77
CA ARG A 302 34.50 -0.68 -22.72
C ARG A 302 33.52 0.04 -21.79
N VAL A 303 34.04 0.47 -20.65
CA VAL A 303 33.40 1.48 -19.80
C VAL A 303 34.14 2.79 -20.01
N ALA A 304 33.43 3.81 -20.50
CA ALA A 304 33.97 5.15 -20.72
C ALA A 304 34.22 5.89 -19.38
N ALA A 305 34.89 7.05 -19.45
CA ALA A 305 35.26 7.83 -18.26
C ALA A 305 34.05 8.37 -17.47
N ASP A 306 32.91 8.51 -18.13
CA ASP A 306 31.60 8.89 -17.59
C ASP A 306 30.78 7.68 -17.10
N ASN A 307 31.39 6.50 -17.03
CA ASN A 307 30.76 5.21 -16.71
C ASN A 307 29.74 4.71 -17.74
N GLN A 308 29.68 5.31 -18.94
CA GLN A 308 28.83 4.81 -20.01
C GLN A 308 29.38 3.50 -20.58
N ARG A 309 28.49 2.53 -20.76
CA ARG A 309 28.80 1.25 -21.41
C ARG A 309 28.84 1.49 -22.91
N GLN A 310 29.96 1.15 -23.55
CA GLN A 310 30.15 1.37 -24.98
C GLN A 310 30.54 0.09 -25.69
N TRP A 311 30.08 -0.03 -26.92
CA TRP A 311 30.39 -1.09 -27.87
C TRP A 311 31.10 -0.49 -29.07
N ARG A 312 32.01 -1.26 -29.67
CA ARG A 312 32.70 -0.87 -30.88
C ARG A 312 31.95 -1.44 -32.08
N ASP A 313 31.30 -0.57 -32.84
CA ASP A 313 30.47 -0.96 -33.97
C ASP A 313 31.30 -1.48 -35.17
N PRO A 314 30.66 -2.00 -36.23
CA PRO A 314 31.38 -2.47 -37.43
C PRO A 314 32.16 -1.38 -38.18
N ARG A 315 31.86 -0.09 -37.94
CA ARG A 315 32.60 1.06 -38.48
C ARG A 315 33.79 1.42 -37.61
N ASN A 316 34.06 0.64 -36.56
CA ASN A 316 35.15 0.80 -35.62
C ASN A 316 34.99 2.02 -34.68
N GLU A 317 33.77 2.55 -34.57
CA GLU A 317 33.37 3.69 -33.74
C GLU A 317 32.80 3.22 -32.40
N TRP A 318 32.99 4.02 -31.35
CA TRP A 318 32.44 3.72 -30.03
C TRP A 318 31.02 4.27 -29.92
N VAL A 319 30.05 3.38 -29.85
CA VAL A 319 28.62 3.69 -29.71
C VAL A 319 28.10 3.21 -28.35
N SER A 320 26.86 3.58 -28.01
CA SER A 320 26.23 3.12 -26.78
C SER A 320 26.04 1.60 -26.78
N TYR A 321 26.03 1.00 -25.60
CA TYR A 321 25.68 -0.41 -25.44
C TYR A 321 24.25 -0.73 -25.91
N SER A 322 23.31 0.22 -25.83
CA SER A 322 21.98 0.04 -26.42
C SER A 322 22.01 -0.11 -27.95
N ALA A 323 22.97 0.51 -28.64
CA ALA A 323 23.15 0.33 -30.08
C ALA A 323 23.61 -1.10 -30.43
N PHE A 324 24.44 -1.71 -29.58
CA PHE A 324 24.79 -3.14 -29.69
C PHE A 324 23.55 -4.02 -29.61
N ILE A 325 22.69 -3.80 -28.59
CA ILE A 325 21.46 -4.57 -28.43
C ILE A 325 20.53 -4.39 -29.64
N ARG A 326 20.40 -3.16 -30.17
CA ARG A 326 19.62 -2.88 -31.39
C ARG A 326 20.16 -3.60 -32.62
N ASP A 327 21.48 -3.69 -32.76
CA ASP A 327 22.14 -4.40 -33.87
C ASP A 327 21.83 -5.90 -33.82
N ILE A 328 22.10 -6.54 -32.67
CA ILE A 328 21.94 -8.00 -32.56
C ILE A 328 20.49 -8.44 -32.72
N VAL A 329 19.49 -7.70 -32.24
CA VAL A 329 18.08 -8.10 -32.40
C VAL A 329 17.49 -7.75 -33.77
N ASN A 330 18.23 -7.03 -34.63
CA ASN A 330 17.71 -6.38 -35.83
C ASN A 330 16.49 -5.50 -35.51
N TRP A 331 16.74 -4.43 -34.75
CA TRP A 331 15.71 -3.57 -34.14
C TRP A 331 14.59 -3.14 -35.10
N GLY A 332 14.93 -2.74 -36.33
CA GLY A 332 13.93 -2.29 -37.31
C GLY A 332 12.95 -3.39 -37.73
N VAL A 333 13.39 -4.66 -37.75
CA VAL A 333 12.50 -5.80 -38.02
C VAL A 333 11.63 -6.12 -36.80
N VAL A 334 12.21 -6.07 -35.61
CA VAL A 334 11.50 -6.29 -34.34
C VAL A 334 10.38 -5.26 -34.16
N VAL A 335 10.69 -3.97 -34.27
CA VAL A 335 9.71 -2.86 -34.16
C VAL A 335 8.55 -3.08 -35.14
N ARG A 336 8.84 -3.35 -36.40
CA ARG A 336 7.80 -3.56 -37.43
C ARG A 336 6.90 -4.75 -37.10
N ARG A 337 7.48 -5.88 -36.67
CA ARG A 337 6.72 -7.10 -36.34
C ARG A 337 5.87 -6.92 -35.09
N LEU A 338 6.41 -6.24 -34.07
CA LEU A 338 5.66 -5.89 -32.86
C LEU A 338 4.51 -4.93 -33.18
N HIS A 339 4.72 -3.94 -34.05
CA HIS A 339 3.68 -3.02 -34.51
C HIS A 339 2.55 -3.75 -35.24
N THR A 340 2.87 -4.58 -36.23
CA THR A 340 1.86 -5.38 -36.94
C THR A 340 1.09 -6.31 -36.01
N ARG A 341 1.75 -6.90 -35.01
CA ARG A 341 1.09 -7.72 -34.00
C ARG A 341 0.15 -6.90 -33.12
N PHE A 342 0.61 -5.72 -32.67
CA PHE A 342 -0.18 -4.83 -31.85
C PHE A 342 -1.40 -4.28 -32.60
N ASP A 343 -1.26 -3.87 -33.87
CA ASP A 343 -2.37 -3.42 -34.71
C ASP A 343 -3.48 -4.46 -34.76
N LYS A 344 -3.13 -5.75 -34.90
CA LYS A 344 -4.12 -6.83 -34.83
C LYS A 344 -4.85 -6.89 -33.48
N ILE A 345 -4.13 -6.78 -32.37
CA ILE A 345 -4.74 -6.79 -31.03
C ILE A 345 -5.67 -5.59 -30.85
N TYR A 346 -5.22 -4.42 -31.29
CA TYR A 346 -5.98 -3.18 -31.21
C TYR A 346 -7.24 -3.22 -32.08
N ASP A 347 -7.13 -3.75 -33.31
CA ASP A 347 -8.25 -3.92 -34.23
C ASP A 347 -9.25 -4.95 -33.71
N ASP A 348 -8.79 -6.09 -33.18
CA ASP A 348 -9.67 -7.10 -32.58
C ASP A 348 -10.50 -6.52 -31.41
N ASP A 349 -9.87 -5.72 -30.53
CA ASP A 349 -10.56 -5.00 -29.43
C ASP A 349 -11.51 -3.91 -29.95
N HIS A 350 -11.08 -3.14 -30.95
CA HIS A 350 -11.91 -2.10 -31.56
C HIS A 350 -13.10 -2.67 -32.32
N ILE A 351 -12.95 -3.79 -33.01
CA ILE A 351 -14.04 -4.48 -33.71
C ILE A 351 -15.07 -4.96 -32.69
N GLU A 352 -14.67 -5.53 -31.55
CA GLU A 352 -15.63 -5.92 -30.51
C GLU A 352 -16.33 -4.70 -29.90
N ALA A 353 -15.58 -3.63 -29.62
CA ALA A 353 -16.16 -2.37 -29.16
C ALA A 353 -17.11 -1.75 -30.20
N GLN A 354 -16.79 -1.87 -31.50
CA GLN A 354 -17.63 -1.41 -32.60
C GLN A 354 -18.82 -2.31 -32.83
N ARG A 355 -18.74 -3.62 -32.57
CA ARG A 355 -19.89 -4.54 -32.65
C ARG A 355 -20.93 -4.14 -31.62
N ILE A 356 -20.51 -3.92 -30.38
CA ILE A 356 -21.35 -3.38 -29.29
C ILE A 356 -21.87 -1.98 -29.64
N ALA A 357 -21.04 -1.14 -30.26
CA ALA A 357 -21.44 0.21 -30.64
C ALA A 357 -22.28 0.28 -31.93
N SER A 358 -22.28 -0.72 -32.81
CA SER A 358 -22.96 -0.66 -34.12
C SER A 358 -24.49 -0.61 -33.99
N GLU A 359 -25.01 -0.93 -32.80
CA GLU A 359 -26.41 -0.78 -32.41
C GLU A 359 -26.74 0.61 -31.81
N SER A 360 -25.73 1.47 -31.54
CA SER A 360 -25.86 2.78 -30.88
C SER A 360 -24.99 3.89 -31.49
N LYS A 361 -25.26 5.17 -31.22
CA LYS A 361 -24.34 6.24 -31.65
C LYS A 361 -23.05 6.15 -30.85
N MET A 362 -21.87 6.23 -31.48
CA MET A 362 -20.59 6.21 -30.75
C MET A 362 -20.47 7.41 -29.79
N LEU A 363 -20.01 7.18 -28.56
CA LEU A 363 -19.79 8.23 -27.56
C LEU A 363 -18.70 9.19 -28.07
N GLN A 364 -19.02 10.48 -28.14
CA GLN A 364 -18.05 11.52 -28.49
C GLN A 364 -17.38 12.03 -27.22
N ILE A 365 -16.07 11.77 -27.08
CA ILE A 365 -15.24 12.28 -25.98
C ILE A 365 -14.47 13.50 -26.49
N PRO A 366 -14.72 14.71 -25.95
CA PRO A 366 -14.01 15.90 -26.40
C PRO A 366 -12.56 15.94 -25.90
N ASN A 367 -11.68 16.59 -26.66
CA ASN A 367 -10.22 16.57 -26.47
C ASN A 367 -9.72 17.24 -25.16
N ASP A 368 -10.59 18.01 -24.49
CA ASP A 368 -10.31 18.63 -23.20
C ASP A 368 -10.38 17.64 -22.04
N ILE A 369 -11.08 16.51 -22.23
CA ILE A 369 -11.12 15.43 -21.25
C ILE A 369 -9.83 14.61 -21.37
N ARG A 370 -8.99 14.68 -20.34
CA ARG A 370 -7.73 13.94 -20.26
C ARG A 370 -7.75 12.94 -19.13
N THR A 371 -7.15 11.79 -19.39
CA THR A 371 -6.86 10.78 -18.39
C THR A 371 -5.91 11.36 -17.34
N LYS A 372 -6.28 11.24 -16.06
CA LYS A 372 -5.47 11.70 -14.93
C LYS A 372 -5.02 10.51 -14.11
N PHE A 373 -3.73 10.51 -13.76
CA PHE A 373 -3.12 9.51 -12.92
C PHE A 373 -2.63 10.17 -11.65
N ARG A 374 -3.13 9.69 -10.51
CA ARG A 374 -2.65 10.06 -9.19
C ARG A 374 -1.62 9.04 -8.72
N PRO A 375 -0.35 9.43 -8.51
CA PRO A 375 0.65 8.54 -7.96
C PRO A 375 0.36 8.24 -6.48
N GLN A 376 0.38 6.96 -6.12
CA GLN A 376 0.40 6.49 -4.74
C GLN A 376 1.65 5.62 -4.52
N VAL A 377 2.39 5.87 -3.45
CA VAL A 377 3.57 5.05 -3.13
C VAL A 377 3.16 3.80 -2.35
N LEU A 378 3.61 2.63 -2.81
CA LEU A 378 3.30 1.36 -2.17
C LEU A 378 4.28 1.00 -1.05
N LEU A 379 5.60 1.13 -1.29
CA LEU A 379 6.74 0.85 -0.39
C LEU A 379 8.08 1.08 -1.13
N GLY A 380 9.15 1.46 -0.41
CA GLY A 380 10.54 1.48 -0.93
C GLY A 380 10.92 2.66 -1.84
N ALA A 381 10.11 3.72 -1.89
CA ALA A 381 10.42 4.92 -2.65
C ALA A 381 10.67 6.11 -1.70
N ASP A 382 11.93 6.53 -1.57
CA ASP A 382 12.22 7.95 -1.39
C ASP A 382 11.66 8.65 -2.64
N ILE A 383 10.60 9.44 -2.46
CA ILE A 383 10.13 10.32 -3.53
C ILE A 383 11.15 11.45 -3.62
N ALA A 384 11.78 11.57 -4.79
CA ALA A 384 12.27 12.85 -5.24
C ALA A 384 11.07 13.81 -5.26
N GLU A 385 11.06 14.80 -4.36
CA GLU A 385 10.14 15.93 -4.38
C GLU A 385 9.92 16.39 -5.84
N GLY A 386 8.69 16.27 -6.37
CA GLY A 386 8.37 16.84 -7.69
C GLY A 386 7.53 16.00 -8.66
N ILE A 387 6.87 14.91 -8.26
CA ILE A 387 5.83 14.31 -9.12
C ILE A 387 4.57 15.19 -9.01
N ASP A 388 4.34 16.00 -10.05
CA ASP A 388 3.19 16.89 -10.19
C ASP A 388 1.85 16.12 -10.14
N ASP A 389 0.78 16.77 -9.67
CA ASP A 389 -0.53 16.15 -9.36
C ASP A 389 -1.23 15.48 -10.58
N THR A 390 -0.70 15.66 -11.80
CA THR A 390 -1.10 14.94 -13.01
C THR A 390 0.13 14.45 -13.76
N THR A 391 0.48 13.17 -13.60
CA THR A 391 1.64 12.59 -14.30
C THR A 391 1.26 12.11 -15.70
N ASP A 392 1.99 12.53 -16.72
CA ASP A 392 1.96 11.86 -18.03
C ASP A 392 2.62 10.49 -17.90
N LEU A 393 1.80 9.43 -17.95
CA LEU A 393 2.24 8.04 -17.78
C LEU A 393 3.35 7.67 -18.77
N SER A 394 3.25 8.09 -20.03
CA SER A 394 4.26 7.75 -21.04
C SER A 394 5.62 8.33 -20.68
N LYS A 395 5.62 9.60 -20.24
CA LYS A 395 6.84 10.29 -19.81
C LYS A 395 7.45 9.64 -18.56
N ALA A 396 6.61 9.27 -17.59
CA ALA A 396 7.07 8.57 -16.39
C ALA A 396 7.74 7.23 -16.72
N LEU A 397 7.17 6.46 -17.65
CA LEU A 397 7.76 5.20 -18.12
C LEU A 397 9.07 5.44 -18.88
N ASP A 398 9.18 6.50 -19.68
CA ASP A 398 10.41 6.85 -20.41
C ASP A 398 11.54 7.24 -19.46
N ASP A 399 11.22 8.05 -18.45
CA ASP A 399 12.18 8.48 -17.43
C ASP A 399 12.61 7.30 -16.57
N ALA A 400 11.69 6.39 -16.24
CA ALA A 400 11.99 5.13 -15.55
C ALA A 400 12.90 4.20 -16.38
N ALA A 401 12.64 4.08 -17.69
CA ALA A 401 13.41 3.23 -18.59
C ALA A 401 14.84 3.73 -18.80
N ARG A 402 15.04 5.06 -18.70
CA ARG A 402 16.36 5.70 -18.75
C ARG A 402 17.08 5.75 -17.39
N SER A 403 16.36 5.56 -16.30
CA SER A 403 16.89 5.66 -14.95
C SER A 403 17.89 4.55 -14.62
N THR A 404 18.94 4.90 -13.89
CA THR A 404 19.95 3.97 -13.36
C THR A 404 19.80 3.78 -11.85
N ALA A 405 18.54 3.74 -11.37
CA ALA A 405 18.19 3.60 -9.96
C ALA A 405 18.72 2.32 -9.27
N GLY A 406 19.31 1.38 -10.02
CA GLY A 406 19.92 0.16 -9.49
C GLY A 406 18.91 -0.91 -9.06
N LEU A 407 17.62 -0.67 -9.30
CA LEU A 407 16.53 -1.62 -9.12
C LEU A 407 15.54 -1.50 -10.30
N PRO A 408 14.91 -2.61 -10.72
CA PRO A 408 13.82 -2.57 -11.69
C PRO A 408 12.61 -1.83 -11.12
N GLN A 409 11.85 -1.19 -12.00
CA GLN A 409 10.66 -0.42 -11.65
C GLN A 409 9.40 -1.15 -12.09
N VAL A 410 8.45 -1.29 -11.18
CA VAL A 410 7.14 -1.89 -11.44
C VAL A 410 6.06 -0.86 -11.15
N PHE A 411 5.37 -0.41 -12.20
CA PHE A 411 4.22 0.48 -12.12
C PHE A 411 2.94 -0.34 -12.06
N PHE A 412 2.12 -0.11 -11.05
CA PHE A 412 0.77 -0.68 -10.95
C PHE A 412 -0.24 0.36 -11.39
N LEU A 413 -0.93 0.11 -12.50
CA LEU A 413 -2.09 0.89 -12.90
C LEU A 413 -3.34 0.34 -12.22
N THR A 414 -3.85 1.11 -11.26
CA THR A 414 -5.04 0.75 -10.48
C THR A 414 -6.19 1.72 -10.77
N GLY A 415 -7.39 1.33 -10.39
CA GLY A 415 -8.60 2.14 -10.51
C GLY A 415 -9.82 1.24 -10.53
N GLU A 416 -10.99 1.82 -10.33
CA GLU A 416 -12.26 1.08 -10.31
C GLU A 416 -12.53 0.33 -11.63
N ALA A 417 -13.44 -0.66 -11.59
CA ALA A 417 -13.89 -1.30 -12.81
C ALA A 417 -14.54 -0.28 -13.75
N GLY A 418 -14.25 -0.43 -15.05
CA GLY A 418 -14.82 0.46 -16.06
C GLY A 418 -14.19 1.86 -16.14
N ILE A 419 -13.20 2.18 -15.30
CA ILE A 419 -12.49 3.47 -15.34
C ILE A 419 -11.65 3.69 -16.62
N GLY A 420 -11.45 2.64 -17.42
CA GLY A 420 -10.74 2.72 -18.70
C GLY A 420 -9.26 2.34 -18.67
N LYS A 421 -8.82 1.48 -17.74
CA LYS A 421 -7.42 0.98 -17.67
C LYS A 421 -6.94 0.41 -19.01
N THR A 422 -7.61 -0.62 -19.53
CA THR A 422 -7.32 -1.26 -20.82
C THR A 422 -7.28 -0.27 -21.98
N TYR A 423 -8.30 0.59 -22.09
CA TYR A 423 -8.35 1.61 -23.15
C TYR A 423 -7.14 2.54 -23.11
N ASN A 424 -6.76 3.04 -21.94
CA ASN A 424 -5.60 3.92 -21.81
C ASN A 424 -4.28 3.21 -22.14
N LEU A 425 -4.13 1.95 -21.74
CA LEU A 425 -2.94 1.16 -22.09
C LEU A 425 -2.84 0.89 -23.59
N LEU A 426 -3.96 0.60 -24.25
CA LEU A 426 -4.03 0.40 -25.70
C LEU A 426 -3.72 1.69 -26.47
N GLU A 427 -4.36 2.81 -26.14
CA GLU A 427 -4.11 4.10 -26.81
C GLU A 427 -2.65 4.56 -26.62
N MET A 428 -2.13 4.42 -25.40
CA MET A 428 -0.73 4.73 -25.10
C MET A 428 0.23 3.85 -25.91
N THR A 429 -0.04 2.55 -25.99
CA THR A 429 0.77 1.61 -26.78
C THR A 429 0.70 1.96 -28.26
N LYS A 430 -0.48 2.26 -28.80
CA LYS A 430 -0.65 2.66 -30.20
C LYS A 430 0.16 3.90 -30.54
N ALA A 431 0.03 4.96 -29.76
CA ALA A 431 0.80 6.19 -29.94
C ALA A 431 2.31 5.91 -29.89
N ARG A 432 2.75 5.02 -28.98
CA ARG A 432 4.16 4.63 -28.87
C ARG A 432 4.66 3.90 -30.10
N HIS A 433 3.93 2.91 -30.58
CA HIS A 433 4.34 2.15 -31.77
C HIS A 433 4.39 3.02 -33.01
N GLN A 434 3.47 3.97 -33.17
CA GLN A 434 3.49 4.94 -34.28
C GLN A 434 4.74 5.82 -34.22
N ALA A 435 5.09 6.33 -33.03
CA ALA A 435 6.29 7.15 -32.85
C ALA A 435 7.58 6.39 -33.20
N VAL A 436 7.73 5.16 -32.70
CA VAL A 436 8.94 4.34 -32.92
C VAL A 436 9.02 3.80 -34.36
N SER A 437 7.89 3.47 -34.98
CA SER A 437 7.87 2.97 -36.37
C SER A 437 8.22 4.05 -37.39
N ASN A 438 7.90 5.31 -37.09
CA ASN A 438 8.20 6.45 -37.97
C ASN A 438 9.68 6.88 -37.89
N ASP A 439 10.33 6.66 -36.75
CA ASP A 439 11.75 6.97 -36.55
C ASP A 439 12.44 5.89 -35.71
N ASN A 440 13.13 4.96 -36.37
CA ASN A 440 13.88 3.90 -35.71
C ASN A 440 15.05 4.39 -34.84
N ASN A 441 15.44 5.67 -34.96
CA ASN A 441 16.50 6.29 -34.16
C ASN A 441 15.98 7.02 -32.93
N ILE A 442 14.66 7.11 -32.73
CA ILE A 442 14.09 7.74 -31.54
C ILE A 442 14.52 6.98 -30.29
N ASP A 443 15.03 7.70 -29.29
CA ASP A 443 15.54 7.12 -28.06
C ASP A 443 14.44 6.99 -27.00
N VAL A 444 13.39 6.24 -27.35
CA VAL A 444 12.29 5.89 -26.45
C VAL A 444 11.95 4.40 -26.56
N PRO A 445 11.54 3.74 -25.46
CA PRO A 445 11.22 2.32 -25.47
C PRO A 445 9.93 2.01 -26.26
N ILE A 446 9.89 0.87 -26.94
CA ILE A 446 8.65 0.31 -27.51
C ILE A 446 7.84 -0.40 -26.41
N PHE A 447 6.52 -0.41 -26.53
CA PHE A 447 5.64 -1.06 -25.55
C PHE A 447 5.20 -2.44 -26.05
N LEU A 448 5.50 -3.49 -25.28
CA LEU A 448 5.00 -4.84 -25.53
C LEU A 448 3.71 -5.03 -24.73
N TYR A 449 2.56 -4.89 -25.41
CA TYR A 449 1.25 -5.10 -24.79
C TYR A 449 0.92 -6.59 -24.69
N ILE A 450 0.51 -6.99 -23.49
CA ILE A 450 0.15 -8.36 -23.13
C ILE A 450 -1.22 -8.31 -22.45
N SER A 451 -2.21 -8.94 -23.06
CA SER A 451 -3.51 -9.19 -22.41
C SER A 451 -3.46 -10.53 -21.67
N CYS A 452 -3.75 -10.49 -20.37
CA CYS A 452 -3.87 -11.67 -19.53
C CYS A 452 -5.26 -12.33 -19.59
N ALA A 453 -6.20 -11.73 -20.33
CA ALA A 453 -7.56 -12.22 -20.39
C ALA A 453 -7.66 -13.64 -20.96
N GLY A 454 -8.29 -14.54 -20.20
CA GLY A 454 -8.48 -15.94 -20.58
C GLY A 454 -7.23 -16.83 -20.52
N ARG A 455 -6.12 -16.39 -19.90
CA ARG A 455 -4.81 -17.11 -19.91
C ARG A 455 -4.40 -17.74 -18.57
N SER A 456 -5.36 -18.09 -17.72
CA SER A 456 -5.16 -18.47 -16.31
C SER A 456 -4.21 -19.65 -16.06
N LEU A 457 -3.93 -20.52 -17.04
CA LEU A 457 -3.08 -21.71 -16.88
C LEU A 457 -1.63 -21.54 -17.37
N GLN A 458 -1.28 -20.41 -17.98
CA GLN A 458 0.06 -20.20 -18.56
C GLN A 458 1.00 -19.48 -17.59
N THR A 459 2.29 -19.82 -17.63
CA THR A 459 3.29 -19.02 -16.91
C THR A 459 3.49 -17.67 -17.59
N PHE A 460 3.92 -16.65 -16.83
CA PHE A 460 4.19 -15.33 -17.43
C PHE A 460 5.22 -15.39 -18.58
N ALA A 461 6.24 -16.26 -18.44
CA ALA A 461 7.24 -16.47 -19.48
C ALA A 461 6.63 -17.08 -20.77
N GLU A 462 5.70 -18.03 -20.65
CA GLU A 462 4.96 -18.59 -21.78
C GLU A 462 4.12 -17.53 -22.50
N ILE A 463 3.44 -16.67 -21.73
CA ILE A 463 2.63 -15.58 -22.28
C ILE A 463 3.50 -14.61 -23.07
N VAL A 464 4.61 -14.15 -22.50
CA VAL A 464 5.55 -13.25 -23.21
C VAL A 464 6.07 -13.92 -24.47
N ASN A 465 6.50 -15.19 -24.38
CA ASN A 465 6.96 -15.94 -25.55
C ASN A 465 5.89 -15.99 -26.64
N SER A 466 4.63 -16.29 -26.28
CA SER A 466 3.50 -16.35 -27.23
C SER A 466 3.27 -15.04 -27.98
N GLU A 467 3.49 -13.89 -27.32
CA GLU A 467 3.33 -12.58 -27.96
C GLU A 467 4.47 -12.21 -28.90
N VAL A 468 5.68 -12.71 -28.63
CA VAL A 468 6.85 -12.41 -29.45
C VAL A 468 7.20 -13.48 -30.48
N VAL A 469 6.46 -14.61 -30.55
CA VAL A 469 6.71 -15.70 -31.52
C VAL A 469 6.89 -15.19 -32.96
N ASN A 470 6.05 -14.24 -33.38
CA ASN A 470 6.08 -13.69 -34.74
C ASN A 470 7.35 -12.90 -35.05
N THR A 471 8.09 -12.47 -34.02
CA THR A 471 9.39 -11.79 -34.19
C THR A 471 10.50 -12.73 -34.61
N GLN A 472 10.37 -14.05 -34.40
CA GLN A 472 11.32 -15.14 -34.70
C GLN A 472 12.71 -15.02 -34.03
N ASN A 473 13.07 -13.85 -33.51
CA ASN A 473 14.37 -13.54 -32.92
C ASN A 473 14.27 -13.20 -31.42
N LEU A 474 13.07 -13.06 -30.88
CA LEU A 474 12.87 -12.79 -29.45
C LEU A 474 12.25 -13.99 -28.75
N ASN A 475 12.68 -14.17 -27.51
CA ASN A 475 12.09 -15.00 -26.48
C ASN A 475 12.01 -14.18 -25.19
N PHE A 476 11.49 -14.79 -24.12
CA PHE A 476 11.36 -14.16 -22.81
C PHE A 476 12.67 -13.49 -22.35
N ASP A 477 13.80 -14.18 -22.49
CA ASP A 477 15.11 -13.71 -22.02
C ASP A 477 15.61 -12.49 -22.80
N SER A 478 15.41 -12.52 -24.12
CA SER A 478 15.71 -11.40 -25.02
C SER A 478 14.80 -10.20 -24.75
N VAL A 479 13.52 -10.43 -24.39
CA VAL A 479 12.61 -9.35 -23.96
C VAL A 479 13.12 -8.70 -22.67
N LEU A 480 13.57 -9.49 -21.69
CA LEU A 480 14.17 -8.94 -20.47
C LEU A 480 15.45 -8.17 -20.74
N ALA A 481 16.28 -8.63 -21.69
CA ALA A 481 17.46 -7.88 -22.14
C ALA A 481 17.08 -6.51 -22.74
N LEU A 482 16.03 -6.44 -23.56
CA LEU A 482 15.51 -5.18 -24.08
C LEU A 482 14.99 -4.26 -22.97
N CYS A 483 14.31 -4.81 -21.96
CA CYS A 483 13.84 -4.06 -20.79
C CYS A 483 15.00 -3.48 -19.98
N ARG A 484 16.03 -4.28 -19.64
CA ARG A 484 17.20 -3.82 -18.87
C ARG A 484 17.97 -2.70 -19.56
N ASN A 485 17.88 -2.64 -20.88
CA ASN A 485 18.55 -1.64 -21.73
C ASN A 485 17.65 -0.47 -22.14
N GLY A 486 16.44 -0.34 -21.56
CA GLY A 486 15.54 0.78 -21.80
C GLY A 486 14.97 0.85 -23.21
N LEU A 487 15.01 -0.26 -23.96
CA LEU A 487 14.50 -0.36 -25.33
C LEU A 487 13.04 -0.83 -25.38
N LEU A 488 12.58 -1.52 -24.34
CA LEU A 488 11.24 -2.10 -24.28
C LEU A 488 10.64 -1.92 -22.88
N VAL A 489 9.34 -1.65 -22.81
CA VAL A 489 8.54 -1.74 -21.57
C VAL A 489 7.48 -2.80 -21.78
N VAL A 490 7.33 -3.71 -20.82
CA VAL A 490 6.25 -4.71 -20.86
C VAL A 490 5.02 -4.12 -20.21
N VAL A 491 3.91 -4.12 -20.97
CA VAL A 491 2.60 -3.63 -20.55
C VAL A 491 1.68 -4.84 -20.34
N ILE A 492 1.40 -5.14 -19.08
CA ILE A 492 0.56 -6.28 -18.68
C ILE A 492 -0.83 -5.74 -18.33
N ASP A 493 -1.86 -6.20 -19.03
CA ASP A 493 -3.24 -5.79 -18.81
C ASP A 493 -4.08 -6.95 -18.25
N GLY A 494 -4.81 -6.69 -17.15
CA GLY A 494 -5.65 -7.69 -16.48
C GLY A 494 -4.85 -8.73 -15.69
N PHE A 495 -3.78 -8.32 -15.00
CA PHE A 495 -2.87 -9.25 -14.32
C PHE A 495 -3.55 -10.13 -13.25
N ASP A 496 -4.61 -9.63 -12.64
CA ASP A 496 -5.46 -10.38 -11.72
C ASP A 496 -6.12 -11.61 -12.36
N GLU A 497 -6.39 -11.59 -13.66
CA GLU A 497 -6.96 -12.71 -14.43
C GLU A 497 -5.93 -13.83 -14.67
N LEU A 498 -4.63 -13.52 -14.58
CA LEU A 498 -3.57 -14.51 -14.75
C LEU A 498 -3.40 -15.42 -13.51
N ILE A 499 -3.67 -14.90 -12.32
CA ILE A 499 -3.40 -15.59 -11.04
C ILE A 499 -4.49 -16.61 -10.69
N GLU A 500 -5.67 -16.46 -11.31
CA GLU A 500 -6.86 -17.28 -11.08
C GLU A 500 -6.62 -18.80 -11.30
N GLY A 501 -5.70 -19.20 -12.20
CA GLY A 501 -5.43 -20.62 -12.47
C GLY A 501 -4.28 -21.23 -11.67
N ALA A 502 -3.48 -20.44 -10.95
CA ALA A 502 -2.29 -20.91 -10.23
C ALA A 502 -2.54 -21.22 -8.74
N GLY A 503 -3.76 -20.97 -8.24
CA GLY A 503 -4.07 -21.07 -6.82
C GLY A 503 -3.59 -19.82 -6.05
N TYR A 504 -4.51 -19.21 -5.32
CA TYR A 504 -4.46 -17.86 -4.76
C TYR A 504 -3.39 -17.57 -3.66
N ASN A 505 -2.37 -18.40 -3.48
CA ASN A 505 -1.52 -18.30 -2.29
C ASN A 505 -0.32 -17.35 -2.41
N ASP A 506 0.01 -16.81 -3.59
CA ASP A 506 1.10 -15.82 -3.71
C ASP A 506 1.12 -15.02 -5.03
N ALA A 507 0.44 -13.87 -5.03
CA ALA A 507 0.39 -12.92 -6.15
C ALA A 507 1.79 -12.41 -6.58
N TYR A 508 2.74 -12.28 -5.64
CA TYR A 508 4.08 -11.80 -5.95
C TYR A 508 4.91 -12.87 -6.68
N LYS A 509 4.73 -14.16 -6.35
CA LYS A 509 5.47 -15.27 -6.98
C LYS A 509 5.34 -15.33 -8.50
N VAL A 510 4.25 -14.82 -9.08
CA VAL A 510 4.09 -14.82 -10.54
C VAL A 510 5.04 -13.82 -11.21
N LEU A 511 5.28 -12.65 -10.60
CA LEU A 511 6.20 -11.65 -11.13
C LEU A 511 7.62 -11.77 -10.58
N ALA A 512 7.82 -12.43 -9.44
CA ALA A 512 9.12 -12.51 -8.78
C ALA A 512 10.24 -13.04 -9.69
N PRO A 513 10.06 -14.14 -10.45
CA PRO A 513 11.10 -14.62 -11.36
C PRO A 513 11.46 -13.58 -12.44
N THR A 514 10.46 -12.88 -12.97
CA THR A 514 10.67 -11.80 -13.94
C THR A 514 11.47 -10.65 -13.33
N ILE A 515 11.08 -10.20 -12.14
CA ILE A 515 11.75 -9.11 -11.42
C ILE A 515 13.19 -9.48 -11.07
N GLU A 516 13.42 -10.70 -10.57
CA GLU A 516 14.76 -11.20 -10.23
C GLU A 516 15.67 -11.26 -11.47
N ARG A 517 15.12 -11.66 -12.62
CA ARG A 517 15.86 -11.71 -13.89
C ARG A 517 16.07 -10.35 -14.56
N LEU A 518 15.25 -9.34 -14.22
CA LEU A 518 15.51 -7.95 -14.59
C LEU A 518 16.72 -7.38 -13.81
N GLY A 519 17.06 -7.94 -12.65
CA GLY A 519 18.29 -7.62 -11.93
C GLY A 519 18.28 -6.20 -11.35
N ASP A 520 19.06 -5.29 -11.91
CA ASP A 520 19.21 -3.90 -11.45
C ASP A 520 18.42 -2.87 -12.26
N ARG A 521 17.75 -3.27 -13.36
CA ARG A 521 17.15 -2.36 -14.34
C ARG A 521 15.92 -2.94 -15.03
N GLY A 522 15.14 -2.06 -15.65
CA GLY A 522 13.99 -2.41 -16.48
C GLY A 522 12.68 -1.92 -15.89
N VAL A 523 11.67 -1.82 -16.75
CA VAL A 523 10.37 -1.25 -16.40
C VAL A 523 9.26 -2.20 -16.82
N LEU A 524 8.36 -2.46 -15.87
CA LEU A 524 7.11 -3.18 -16.07
C LEU A 524 5.95 -2.26 -15.70
N ILE A 525 4.88 -2.28 -16.48
CA ILE A 525 3.59 -1.72 -16.07
C ILE A 525 2.55 -2.84 -16.02
N VAL A 526 1.80 -2.87 -14.92
CA VAL A 526 0.86 -3.93 -14.56
C VAL A 526 -0.48 -3.31 -14.24
N SER A 527 -1.49 -3.60 -15.05
CA SER A 527 -2.89 -3.25 -14.80
C SER A 527 -3.54 -4.35 -13.97
N ALA A 528 -4.24 -3.95 -12.91
CA ALA A 528 -5.04 -4.86 -12.09
C ALA A 528 -6.19 -4.12 -11.40
N ARG A 529 -7.14 -4.86 -10.83
CA ARG A 529 -8.17 -4.32 -9.93
C ARG A 529 -7.53 -3.74 -8.64
N SER A 530 -8.13 -2.67 -8.11
CA SER A 530 -7.64 -2.02 -6.87
C SER A 530 -7.65 -2.96 -5.67
N SER A 531 -8.67 -3.81 -5.56
CA SER A 531 -8.79 -4.83 -4.52
C SER A 531 -7.64 -5.84 -4.54
N TYR A 532 -7.23 -6.27 -5.73
CA TYR A 532 -6.15 -7.22 -5.92
C TYR A 532 -4.82 -6.65 -5.40
N LEU A 533 -4.48 -5.43 -5.81
CA LEU A 533 -3.25 -4.77 -5.38
C LEU A 533 -3.22 -4.56 -3.86
N ALA A 534 -4.34 -4.08 -3.31
CA ALA A 534 -4.46 -3.77 -1.89
C ALA A 534 -4.27 -5.00 -0.99
N ASN A 535 -4.84 -6.15 -1.38
CA ASN A 535 -5.02 -7.28 -0.47
C ASN A 535 -4.07 -8.46 -0.76
N GLN A 536 -3.72 -8.72 -2.03
CA GLN A 536 -2.92 -9.89 -2.40
C GLN A 536 -1.46 -9.52 -2.69
N TYR A 537 -1.24 -8.51 -3.54
CA TYR A 537 0.12 -8.16 -3.93
C TYR A 537 0.88 -7.48 -2.79
N ARG A 538 0.29 -6.47 -2.14
CA ARG A 538 0.88 -5.77 -0.98
C ARG A 538 1.22 -6.72 0.17
N SER A 539 0.33 -7.66 0.48
CA SER A 539 0.54 -8.62 1.58
C SER A 539 1.66 -9.59 1.26
N SER A 540 1.71 -10.13 0.03
CA SER A 540 2.78 -11.01 -0.45
C SER A 540 4.14 -10.29 -0.47
N LEU A 541 4.17 -9.04 -0.92
CA LEU A 541 5.37 -8.20 -0.93
C LEU A 541 5.90 -7.96 0.50
N ARG A 542 5.02 -7.57 1.44
CA ARG A 542 5.41 -7.37 2.85
C ARG A 542 5.92 -8.65 3.50
N LYS A 543 5.27 -9.79 3.27
CA LYS A 543 5.73 -11.09 3.78
C LYS A 543 7.15 -11.41 3.30
N ARG A 544 7.44 -11.16 2.03
CA ARG A 544 8.78 -11.37 1.46
C ARG A 544 9.81 -10.39 2.01
N GLU A 545 9.46 -9.12 2.16
CA GLU A 545 10.33 -8.11 2.77
C GLU A 545 10.69 -8.49 4.22
N HIS A 546 9.73 -8.98 5.01
CA HIS A 546 10.00 -9.47 6.36
C HIS A 546 10.90 -10.72 6.38
N ALA A 547 10.79 -11.59 5.38
CA ALA A 547 11.59 -12.81 5.29
C ALA A 547 13.02 -12.55 4.80
N VAL A 548 13.21 -11.64 3.85
CA VAL A 548 14.47 -11.45 3.09
C VAL A 548 15.20 -10.15 3.45
N GLY A 549 14.50 -9.15 4.03
CA GLY A 549 15.07 -7.90 4.51
C GLY A 549 15.36 -6.83 3.43
N TYR A 550 15.00 -7.08 2.16
CA TYR A 550 15.10 -6.10 1.07
C TYR A 550 14.06 -6.36 -0.03
N THR A 551 13.74 -5.33 -0.82
CA THR A 551 12.85 -5.44 -1.99
C THR A 551 13.66 -5.58 -3.29
N SER A 552 13.28 -6.51 -4.15
CA SER A 552 13.96 -6.75 -5.44
C SER A 552 13.57 -5.75 -6.54
N ALA A 553 12.61 -4.87 -6.29
CA ALA A 553 12.14 -3.84 -7.22
C ALA A 553 11.59 -2.61 -6.48
N ARG A 554 11.48 -1.49 -7.20
CA ARG A 554 10.72 -0.31 -6.78
C ARG A 554 9.29 -0.42 -7.30
N HIS A 555 8.31 -0.32 -6.41
CA HIS A 555 6.89 -0.44 -6.75
C HIS A 555 6.18 0.92 -6.64
N THR A 556 5.61 1.38 -7.76
CA THR A 556 4.84 2.64 -7.84
C THR A 556 3.41 2.31 -8.21
N VAL A 557 2.42 2.89 -7.53
CA VAL A 557 1.01 2.77 -7.93
C VAL A 557 0.59 4.05 -8.61
N LEU A 558 -0.17 3.91 -9.68
CA LEU A 558 -0.81 4.98 -10.40
C LEU A 558 -2.30 4.69 -10.37
N GLU A 559 -3.05 5.51 -9.65
CA GLU A 559 -4.51 5.42 -9.59
C GLU A 559 -5.11 6.27 -10.70
N LEU A 560 -5.93 5.64 -11.52
CA LEU A 560 -6.67 6.29 -12.58
C LEU A 560 -7.93 6.96 -12.01
N GLU A 561 -8.05 8.27 -12.18
CA GLU A 561 -9.14 9.06 -11.61
C GLU A 561 -10.40 9.09 -12.50
N ARG A 562 -11.55 9.31 -11.86
CA ARG A 562 -12.83 9.59 -12.53
C ARG A 562 -12.79 10.92 -13.28
N TRP A 563 -13.60 11.04 -14.31
CA TRP A 563 -13.87 12.34 -14.92
C TRP A 563 -14.57 13.26 -13.93
N THR A 564 -14.13 14.51 -13.89
CA THR A 564 -14.68 15.52 -12.99
C THR A 564 -16.07 15.97 -13.45
N PRO A 565 -16.87 16.60 -12.57
CA PRO A 565 -18.18 17.13 -12.96
C PRO A 565 -18.12 18.08 -14.17
N THR A 566 -17.04 18.85 -14.31
CA THR A 566 -16.84 19.74 -15.46
C THR A 566 -16.56 18.98 -16.77
N GLU A 567 -15.87 17.85 -16.68
CA GLU A 567 -15.62 16.97 -17.83
C GLU A 567 -16.90 16.24 -18.24
N VAL A 568 -17.71 15.81 -17.26
CA VAL A 568 -19.06 15.26 -17.51
C VAL A 568 -19.95 16.30 -18.21
N ASP A 569 -19.91 17.57 -17.78
CA ASP A 569 -20.64 18.64 -18.47
C ASP A 569 -20.13 18.86 -19.92
N SER A 570 -18.83 18.68 -20.18
CA SER A 570 -18.29 18.68 -21.54
C SER A 570 -18.84 17.51 -22.39
N LEU A 571 -19.05 16.32 -21.80
CA LEU A 571 -19.70 15.20 -22.49
C LEU A 571 -21.14 15.52 -22.90
N PHE A 572 -21.92 16.17 -22.03
CA PHE A 572 -23.27 16.62 -22.38
C PHE A 572 -23.30 17.62 -23.54
N LYS A 573 -22.25 18.44 -23.70
CA LYS A 573 -22.11 19.35 -24.84
C LYS A 573 -21.73 18.60 -26.12
N ALA A 574 -20.82 17.63 -26.03
CA ALA A 574 -20.35 16.82 -27.15
C ALA A 574 -21.40 15.80 -27.64
N ASN A 575 -22.35 15.40 -26.80
CA ASN A 575 -23.36 14.39 -27.11
C ASN A 575 -24.79 14.97 -26.99
N PRO A 576 -25.30 15.69 -28.00
CA PRO A 576 -26.56 16.45 -27.90
C PRO A 576 -27.79 15.62 -27.54
N HIS A 577 -27.80 14.31 -27.87
CA HIS A 577 -28.92 13.41 -27.54
C HIS A 577 -29.07 13.15 -26.03
N TRP A 578 -28.04 13.43 -25.22
CA TRP A 578 -28.10 13.34 -23.76
C TRP A 578 -28.91 14.48 -23.12
N ARG A 579 -29.00 15.64 -23.79
CA ARG A 579 -29.59 16.87 -23.24
C ARG A 579 -31.00 16.68 -22.69
N LYS A 580 -31.81 15.84 -23.33
CA LYS A 580 -33.20 15.54 -22.94
C LYS A 580 -33.32 14.79 -21.60
N LEU A 581 -32.27 14.10 -21.18
CA LEU A 581 -32.23 13.32 -19.94
C LEU A 581 -31.60 14.08 -18.78
N ARG A 582 -30.83 15.14 -19.06
CA ARG A 582 -30.13 15.96 -18.05
C ARG A 582 -31.01 16.44 -16.89
N PRO A 583 -32.28 16.86 -17.08
CA PRO A 583 -33.15 17.30 -15.99
C PRO A 583 -33.62 16.16 -15.07
N LEU A 584 -33.54 14.91 -15.53
CA LEU A 584 -33.97 13.72 -14.80
C LEU A 584 -32.86 13.13 -13.92
N LEU A 585 -31.63 13.62 -14.04
CA LEU A 585 -30.47 13.10 -13.33
C LEU A 585 -30.14 13.94 -12.11
N THR A 586 -29.93 13.26 -10.99
CA THR A 586 -29.46 13.84 -9.73
C THR A 586 -27.97 14.20 -9.81
N LYS A 587 -27.43 14.83 -8.76
CA LYS A 587 -25.97 15.09 -8.67
C LYS A 587 -25.16 13.79 -8.57
N GLU A 588 -25.71 12.78 -7.91
CA GLU A 588 -25.09 11.47 -7.73
C GLU A 588 -25.06 10.70 -9.04
N ASP A 589 -26.15 10.73 -9.81
CA ASP A 589 -26.21 10.16 -11.16
C ASP A 589 -25.12 10.74 -12.08
N LEU A 590 -24.91 12.06 -12.02
CA LEU A 590 -23.86 12.71 -12.82
C LEU A 590 -22.45 12.31 -12.36
N ALA A 591 -22.26 12.05 -11.08
CA ALA A 591 -20.98 11.56 -10.57
C ALA A 591 -20.66 10.15 -11.09
N LEU A 592 -21.68 9.30 -11.30
CA LEU A 592 -21.53 7.99 -11.94
C LEU A 592 -21.12 8.11 -13.40
N LEU A 593 -21.63 9.10 -14.14
CA LEU A 593 -21.18 9.36 -15.50
C LEU A 593 -19.71 9.79 -15.57
N GLY A 594 -19.08 10.14 -14.44
CA GLY A 594 -17.64 10.31 -14.34
C GLY A 594 -16.83 9.04 -14.64
N VAL A 595 -17.45 7.86 -14.58
CA VAL A 595 -16.84 6.58 -14.96
C VAL A 595 -17.03 6.35 -16.47
N PRO A 596 -15.96 6.22 -17.27
CA PRO A 596 -16.06 6.07 -18.73
C PRO A 596 -16.98 4.93 -19.18
N PHE A 597 -16.96 3.79 -18.50
CA PHE A 597 -17.86 2.68 -18.79
C PHE A 597 -19.34 3.07 -18.59
N PHE A 598 -19.69 3.72 -17.48
CA PHE A 598 -21.06 4.16 -17.24
C PHE A 598 -21.51 5.23 -18.23
N SER A 599 -20.62 6.16 -18.59
CA SER A 599 -20.86 7.10 -19.68
C SER A 599 -21.17 6.41 -21.01
N ARG A 600 -20.49 5.30 -21.34
CA ARG A 600 -20.78 4.52 -22.55
C ARG A 600 -22.13 3.82 -22.47
N MET A 601 -22.48 3.20 -21.35
CA MET A 601 -23.79 2.58 -21.16
C MET A 601 -24.92 3.58 -21.24
N PHE A 602 -24.77 4.72 -20.56
CA PHE A 602 -25.70 5.84 -20.63
C PHE A 602 -25.85 6.37 -22.06
N ASN A 603 -24.76 6.43 -22.82
CA ASN A 603 -24.80 6.85 -24.21
C ASN A 603 -25.65 5.92 -25.10
N SER A 604 -25.45 4.61 -24.96
CA SER A 604 -26.24 3.60 -25.69
C SER A 604 -27.72 3.72 -25.32
N TYR A 605 -28.03 3.81 -24.02
CA TYR A 605 -29.40 4.01 -23.54
C TYR A 605 -30.03 5.33 -24.05
N ALA A 606 -29.30 6.44 -23.98
CA ALA A 606 -29.77 7.74 -24.47
C ALA A 606 -30.05 7.76 -25.98
N ALA A 607 -29.34 6.90 -26.73
CA ALA A 607 -29.51 6.74 -28.18
C ALA A 607 -30.77 5.93 -28.54
N THR A 608 -31.19 4.97 -27.72
CA THR A 608 -32.40 4.16 -27.97
C THR A 608 -33.68 4.92 -27.62
N ILE A 609 -33.62 5.83 -26.63
CA ILE A 609 -34.78 6.64 -26.22
C ILE A 609 -35.13 7.67 -27.30
N LYS A 610 -36.37 7.67 -27.81
CA LYS A 610 -36.86 8.70 -28.74
C LYS A 610 -37.43 9.93 -28.01
N THR A 611 -38.16 9.72 -26.93
CA THR A 611 -38.81 10.74 -26.09
C THR A 611 -38.40 10.55 -24.64
N ALA A 612 -38.09 11.64 -23.93
CA ALA A 612 -37.65 11.55 -22.53
C ALA A 612 -38.74 10.88 -21.67
N PRO A 613 -38.40 9.86 -20.87
CA PRO A 613 -39.35 9.24 -19.94
C PRO A 613 -39.67 10.19 -18.78
N ALA A 614 -40.71 9.87 -18.00
CA ALA A 614 -41.10 10.65 -16.82
C ALA A 614 -40.05 10.56 -15.70
N THR A 615 -39.43 9.40 -15.55
CA THR A 615 -38.36 9.11 -14.59
C THR A 615 -37.31 8.21 -15.26
N ILE A 616 -36.08 8.25 -14.74
CA ILE A 616 -35.00 7.33 -15.12
C ILE A 616 -34.44 6.72 -13.85
N ASP A 617 -34.36 5.39 -13.84
CA ASP A 617 -33.47 4.68 -12.93
C ASP A 617 -32.15 4.44 -13.65
N LEU A 618 -31.20 5.37 -13.45
CA LEU A 618 -29.88 5.24 -14.07
C LEU A 618 -29.14 4.02 -13.52
N HIS A 619 -29.34 3.67 -12.25
CA HIS A 619 -28.61 2.59 -11.59
C HIS A 619 -28.95 1.25 -12.23
N ALA A 620 -30.24 0.97 -12.44
CA ALA A 620 -30.69 -0.24 -13.15
C ALA A 620 -30.05 -0.35 -14.54
N VAL A 621 -30.08 0.74 -15.33
CA VAL A 621 -29.47 0.78 -16.68
C VAL A 621 -27.96 0.48 -16.64
N LEU A 622 -27.26 0.99 -15.62
CA LEU A 622 -25.83 0.77 -15.46
C LEU A 622 -25.49 -0.64 -14.97
N ILE A 623 -26.32 -1.21 -14.09
CA ILE A 623 -26.19 -2.59 -13.59
C ILE A 623 -26.38 -3.58 -14.74
N ASP A 624 -27.45 -3.45 -15.52
CA ASP A 624 -27.72 -4.33 -16.65
C ASP A 624 -26.58 -4.30 -17.66
N GLY A 625 -26.12 -3.10 -18.01
CA GLY A 625 -24.96 -2.92 -18.88
C GLY A 625 -23.67 -3.53 -18.34
N TYR A 626 -23.47 -3.45 -17.02
CA TYR A 626 -22.34 -4.07 -16.34
C TYR A 626 -22.41 -5.60 -16.41
N LEU A 627 -23.56 -6.19 -16.10
CA LEU A 627 -23.78 -7.64 -16.14
C LEU A 627 -23.63 -8.20 -17.56
N ASP A 628 -24.19 -7.52 -18.57
CA ASP A 628 -24.06 -7.91 -19.98
C ASP A 628 -22.58 -7.96 -20.41
N ARG A 629 -21.78 -6.98 -19.96
CA ARG A 629 -20.34 -6.97 -20.20
C ARG A 629 -19.64 -8.14 -19.51
N GLU A 630 -20.00 -8.45 -18.27
CA GLU A 630 -19.38 -9.55 -17.52
C GLU A 630 -19.73 -10.92 -18.13
N ILE A 631 -20.96 -11.11 -18.64
CA ILE A 631 -21.33 -12.29 -19.47
C ILE A 631 -20.45 -12.36 -20.72
N GLY A 632 -20.14 -11.21 -21.32
CA GLY A 632 -19.23 -11.09 -22.45
C GLY A 632 -17.84 -11.72 -22.24
N LYS A 633 -17.38 -11.86 -20.98
CA LYS A 633 -16.09 -12.47 -20.64
C LYS A 633 -16.13 -13.99 -20.43
N LEU A 634 -17.32 -14.59 -20.35
CA LEU A 634 -17.46 -16.03 -20.21
C LEU A 634 -17.03 -16.75 -21.51
N GLU A 635 -16.61 -18.02 -21.38
CA GLU A 635 -16.23 -18.81 -22.56
C GLU A 635 -17.46 -18.99 -23.46
N PRO A 636 -17.30 -19.10 -24.79
CA PRO A 636 -18.41 -19.29 -25.71
C PRO A 636 -19.31 -20.47 -25.35
N SER A 637 -18.77 -21.55 -24.78
CA SER A 637 -19.53 -22.73 -24.35
C SER A 637 -20.43 -22.48 -23.14
N THR A 638 -20.12 -21.47 -22.32
CA THR A 638 -20.87 -21.10 -21.10
C THR A 638 -21.78 -19.88 -21.32
N LYS A 639 -21.60 -19.14 -22.42
CA LYS A 639 -22.39 -17.94 -22.75
C LYS A 639 -23.86 -18.24 -23.05
N ASP A 640 -24.17 -19.44 -23.55
CA ASP A 640 -25.54 -19.84 -23.86
C ASP A 640 -26.32 -20.33 -22.62
N GLU A 641 -25.62 -20.61 -21.51
CA GLU A 641 -26.22 -21.15 -20.27
C GLU A 641 -26.49 -20.06 -19.20
N ILE A 642 -25.80 -18.92 -19.27
CA ILE A 642 -25.92 -17.83 -18.29
C ILE A 642 -26.52 -16.58 -18.96
N THR A 643 -27.69 -16.16 -18.48
CA THR A 643 -28.35 -14.91 -18.87
C THR A 643 -28.14 -13.81 -17.83
N THR A 644 -28.43 -12.56 -18.21
CA THR A 644 -28.38 -11.40 -17.31
C THR A 644 -29.30 -11.57 -16.10
N ASP A 645 -30.50 -12.13 -16.31
CA ASP A 645 -31.46 -12.42 -15.23
C ASP A 645 -30.94 -13.44 -14.21
N ILE A 646 -30.19 -14.44 -14.70
CA ILE A 646 -29.55 -15.44 -13.85
C ILE A 646 -28.48 -14.78 -12.99
N LEU A 647 -27.60 -13.95 -13.57
CA LEU A 647 -26.59 -13.23 -12.81
C LEU A 647 -27.20 -12.24 -11.81
N HIS A 648 -28.28 -11.56 -12.17
CA HIS A 648 -29.07 -10.75 -11.25
C HIS A 648 -29.51 -11.56 -10.03
N THR A 649 -30.03 -12.76 -10.26
CA THR A 649 -30.45 -13.66 -9.19
C THR A 649 -29.27 -14.08 -8.31
N VAL A 650 -28.14 -14.47 -8.90
CA VAL A 650 -26.92 -14.84 -8.16
C VAL A 650 -26.44 -13.70 -7.27
N PHE A 651 -26.27 -12.48 -7.81
CA PHE A 651 -25.75 -11.35 -7.04
C PHE A 651 -26.74 -10.84 -5.99
N ARG A 652 -28.04 -10.92 -6.27
CA ARG A 652 -29.08 -10.64 -5.27
C ARG A 652 -28.95 -11.58 -4.06
N GLU A 653 -28.83 -12.89 -4.29
CA GLU A 653 -28.65 -13.86 -3.19
C GLU A 653 -27.35 -13.59 -2.41
N ILE A 654 -26.27 -13.26 -3.10
CA ILE A 654 -24.99 -12.91 -2.45
C ILE A 654 -25.13 -11.64 -1.59
N ALA A 655 -25.79 -10.59 -2.08
CA ALA A 655 -26.01 -9.37 -1.31
C ALA A 655 -26.82 -9.66 -0.03
N GLY A 656 -27.84 -10.51 -0.14
CA GLY A 656 -28.57 -11.05 1.01
C GLY A 656 -27.65 -11.75 2.01
N LEU A 657 -26.83 -12.70 1.56
CA LEU A 657 -25.89 -13.44 2.42
C LEU A 657 -24.86 -12.55 3.12
N ILE A 658 -24.29 -11.56 2.41
CA ILE A 658 -23.36 -10.58 3.00
C ILE A 658 -24.04 -9.85 4.16
N TYR A 659 -25.27 -9.39 3.96
CA TYR A 659 -26.03 -8.70 5.00
C TYR A 659 -26.43 -9.63 6.16
N GLU A 660 -26.91 -10.84 5.86
CA GLU A 660 -27.34 -11.82 6.86
C GLU A 660 -26.21 -12.32 7.75
N SER A 661 -25.05 -12.57 7.17
CA SER A 661 -23.85 -13.01 7.88
C SER A 661 -23.17 -11.88 8.65
N THR A 662 -23.62 -10.63 8.49
CA THR A 662 -22.99 -9.42 9.04
C THR A 662 -21.50 -9.30 8.67
N SER A 663 -21.11 -9.96 7.58
CA SER A 663 -19.74 -10.05 7.11
C SER A 663 -19.53 -9.08 5.96
N ALA A 664 -18.31 -8.59 5.80
CA ALA A 664 -17.98 -7.68 4.70
C ALA A 664 -17.80 -8.40 3.34
N SER A 665 -17.85 -9.73 3.33
CA SER A 665 -17.67 -10.60 2.16
C SER A 665 -18.26 -11.98 2.42
N VAL A 666 -18.52 -12.76 1.37
CA VAL A 666 -18.86 -14.20 1.47
C VAL A 666 -17.68 -15.07 1.08
N THR A 667 -17.51 -16.22 1.70
CA THR A 667 -16.48 -17.19 1.31
C THR A 667 -16.76 -17.81 -0.06
N GLN A 668 -15.75 -18.43 -0.67
CA GLN A 668 -15.95 -19.15 -1.94
C GLN A 668 -17.06 -20.21 -1.86
N VAL A 669 -17.14 -20.95 -0.74
CA VAL A 669 -18.18 -21.98 -0.55
C VAL A 669 -19.57 -21.35 -0.51
N GLU A 670 -19.74 -20.27 0.27
CA GLU A 670 -21.02 -19.54 0.34
C GLU A 670 -21.41 -18.93 -1.01
N PHE A 671 -20.43 -18.44 -1.78
CA PHE A 671 -20.66 -17.98 -3.15
C PHE A 671 -21.14 -19.12 -4.07
N GLU A 672 -20.46 -20.27 -4.04
CA GLU A 672 -20.82 -21.44 -4.84
C GLU A 672 -22.20 -21.98 -4.47
N ASP A 673 -22.57 -21.94 -3.19
CA ASP A 673 -23.90 -22.33 -2.70
C ASP A 673 -24.99 -21.36 -3.19
N ALA A 674 -24.75 -20.04 -3.09
CA ALA A 674 -25.67 -19.01 -3.57
C ALA A 674 -25.88 -19.11 -5.09
N ALA A 675 -24.79 -19.31 -5.84
CA ALA A 675 -24.85 -19.47 -7.28
C ALA A 675 -25.52 -20.79 -7.68
N SER A 676 -25.29 -21.88 -6.95
CA SER A 676 -25.97 -23.17 -7.18
C SER A 676 -27.47 -23.06 -6.95
N TYR A 677 -27.88 -22.35 -5.90
CA TYR A 677 -29.29 -22.08 -5.62
C TYR A 677 -29.94 -21.26 -6.74
N ALA A 678 -29.28 -20.18 -7.19
CA ALA A 678 -29.79 -19.31 -8.24
C ALA A 678 -29.87 -20.00 -9.62
N LEU A 679 -28.90 -20.86 -9.94
CA LEU A 679 -28.85 -21.58 -11.22
C LEU A 679 -29.70 -22.86 -11.23
N GLY A 680 -30.09 -23.37 -10.06
CA GLY A 680 -30.74 -24.67 -9.93
C GLY A 680 -29.85 -25.86 -10.35
N ILE A 681 -28.52 -25.68 -10.34
CA ILE A 681 -27.52 -26.72 -10.64
C ILE A 681 -26.50 -26.78 -9.50
N GLU A 682 -25.93 -27.97 -9.28
CA GLU A 682 -24.88 -28.14 -8.28
C GLU A 682 -23.52 -27.76 -8.89
N LEU A 683 -22.98 -26.60 -8.52
CA LEU A 683 -21.70 -26.08 -9.05
C LEU A 683 -20.47 -26.83 -8.52
N SER A 684 -20.62 -27.58 -7.42
CA SER A 684 -19.59 -28.44 -6.85
C SER A 684 -19.27 -29.65 -7.74
N ASP A 685 -20.15 -29.98 -8.70
CA ASP A 685 -19.92 -31.05 -9.67
C ASP A 685 -18.75 -30.70 -10.61
N SER A 686 -17.92 -31.71 -10.87
CA SER A 686 -16.77 -31.66 -11.77
C SER A 686 -17.06 -31.06 -13.16
N ARG A 687 -18.30 -31.13 -13.65
CA ARG A 687 -18.74 -30.54 -14.93
C ARG A 687 -18.82 -29.02 -14.92
N HIS A 688 -19.17 -28.40 -13.79
CA HIS A 688 -19.42 -26.95 -13.70
C HIS A 688 -18.33 -26.21 -12.92
N ARG A 689 -17.27 -26.89 -12.49
CA ARG A 689 -16.16 -26.30 -11.74
C ARG A 689 -15.50 -25.10 -12.44
N ALA A 690 -15.39 -25.14 -13.77
CA ALA A 690 -14.85 -24.02 -14.56
C ALA A 690 -15.77 -22.79 -14.56
N LEU A 691 -17.09 -23.02 -14.53
CA LEU A 691 -18.11 -21.98 -14.43
C LEU A 691 -18.12 -21.38 -13.03
N ALA A 692 -18.08 -22.21 -11.99
CA ALA A 692 -18.00 -21.79 -10.58
C ALA A 692 -16.76 -20.91 -10.32
N ALA A 693 -15.60 -21.34 -10.79
CA ALA A 693 -14.36 -20.57 -10.69
C ALA A 693 -14.51 -19.20 -11.37
N ARG A 694 -15.03 -19.15 -12.61
CA ARG A 694 -15.23 -17.89 -13.32
C ARG A 694 -16.28 -16.97 -12.68
N MET A 695 -17.41 -17.53 -12.23
CA MET A 695 -18.47 -16.74 -11.58
C MET A 695 -17.96 -16.05 -10.32
N SER A 696 -17.11 -16.71 -9.53
CA SER A 696 -16.49 -16.10 -8.34
C SER A 696 -15.59 -14.90 -8.66
N VAL A 697 -15.16 -14.75 -9.92
CA VAL A 697 -14.31 -13.66 -10.43
C VAL A 697 -15.12 -12.57 -11.15
N LEU A 698 -16.34 -12.89 -11.58
CA LEU A 698 -17.32 -11.91 -12.06
C LEU A 698 -17.75 -11.05 -10.87
N CYS A 699 -17.57 -9.73 -10.98
CA CYS A 699 -18.11 -8.72 -10.04
C CYS A 699 -17.44 -8.53 -8.67
N GLY A 700 -16.20 -8.99 -8.47
CA GLY A 700 -15.34 -8.48 -7.39
C GLY A 700 -14.84 -9.53 -6.41
N LEU A 701 -13.55 -9.80 -6.49
CA LEU A 701 -12.82 -10.51 -5.43
C LEU A 701 -12.15 -9.48 -4.50
N SER A 702 -12.61 -9.46 -3.24
CA SER A 702 -11.83 -9.05 -2.06
C SER A 702 -12.53 -9.65 -0.85
N VAL A 703 -11.90 -10.42 0.04
CA VAL A 703 -10.75 -10.09 0.90
C VAL A 703 -10.04 -11.41 1.30
N THR A 704 -8.74 -11.36 1.55
CA THR A 704 -8.03 -12.33 2.41
C THR A 704 -8.29 -11.95 3.86
N GLY A 705 -9.14 -12.72 4.57
CA GLY A 705 -9.36 -12.53 6.01
C GLY A 705 -8.08 -12.77 6.82
N GLU A 706 -8.11 -12.47 8.13
CA GLU A 706 -6.97 -12.70 9.06
C GLU A 706 -6.48 -14.17 9.06
N GLN A 707 -7.30 -15.12 8.56
CA GLN A 707 -6.97 -16.54 8.42
C GLN A 707 -6.59 -16.98 6.99
N GLY A 708 -6.47 -16.06 6.03
CA GLY A 708 -6.11 -16.37 4.65
C GLY A 708 -7.24 -16.96 3.78
N SER A 709 -8.48 -16.99 4.27
CA SER A 709 -9.64 -17.36 3.45
C SER A 709 -10.00 -16.22 2.50
N ILE A 710 -10.29 -16.58 1.26
CA ILE A 710 -10.65 -15.65 0.17
C ILE A 710 -12.17 -15.51 0.17
N GLY A 711 -12.64 -14.27 0.15
CA GLY A 711 -14.05 -13.95 0.02
C GLY A 711 -14.38 -13.06 -1.19
N PHE A 712 -15.62 -13.14 -1.63
CA PHE A 712 -16.26 -12.28 -2.61
C PHE A 712 -16.87 -11.05 -1.95
N ARG A 713 -16.66 -9.88 -2.55
CA ARG A 713 -17.30 -8.62 -2.16
C ARG A 713 -17.52 -7.77 -3.41
N PHE A 714 -18.68 -7.12 -3.49
CA PHE A 714 -18.96 -6.14 -4.53
C PHE A 714 -17.90 -5.04 -4.59
N GLU A 715 -17.43 -4.72 -5.80
CA GLU A 715 -16.43 -3.65 -6.00
C GLU A 715 -16.98 -2.25 -5.73
N HIS A 716 -18.29 -2.06 -5.85
CA HIS A 716 -18.95 -0.78 -5.65
C HIS A 716 -20.13 -0.96 -4.68
N ASP A 717 -20.15 -0.18 -3.61
CA ASP A 717 -21.19 -0.29 -2.57
C ASP A 717 -22.60 -0.04 -3.15
N LEU A 718 -22.74 0.85 -4.15
CA LEU A 718 -24.01 1.01 -4.89
C LEU A 718 -24.56 -0.27 -5.54
N PHE A 719 -23.69 -1.15 -6.08
CA PHE A 719 -24.17 -2.41 -6.65
C PHE A 719 -24.68 -3.32 -5.54
N TYR A 720 -23.90 -3.44 -4.46
CA TYR A 720 -24.33 -4.16 -3.27
C TYR A 720 -25.68 -3.65 -2.75
N GLU A 721 -25.83 -2.34 -2.59
CA GLU A 721 -27.03 -1.71 -2.05
C GLU A 721 -28.25 -1.89 -2.95
N SER A 722 -28.09 -1.86 -4.28
CA SER A 722 -29.17 -2.08 -5.24
C SER A 722 -29.59 -3.56 -5.30
N PHE A 723 -28.62 -4.50 -5.27
CA PHE A 723 -28.92 -5.92 -5.18
C PHE A 723 -29.56 -6.29 -3.82
N LEU A 724 -29.14 -5.64 -2.73
CA LEU A 724 -29.73 -5.83 -1.41
C LEU A 724 -31.18 -5.33 -1.36
N ALA A 725 -31.48 -4.19 -1.97
CA ALA A 725 -32.86 -3.71 -2.10
C ALA A 725 -33.73 -4.74 -2.83
N SER A 726 -33.23 -5.23 -3.97
CA SER A 726 -33.90 -6.28 -4.76
C SER A 726 -34.10 -7.58 -3.99
N TYR A 727 -33.14 -7.96 -3.14
CA TYR A 727 -33.23 -9.13 -2.26
C TYR A 727 -34.34 -8.96 -1.23
N ILE A 728 -34.40 -7.82 -0.56
CA ILE A 728 -35.44 -7.53 0.45
C ILE A 728 -36.83 -7.59 -0.17
N VAL A 729 -37.00 -7.00 -1.36
CA VAL A 729 -38.27 -7.01 -2.09
C VAL A 729 -38.72 -8.44 -2.38
N GLN A 730 -37.87 -9.24 -3.01
CA GLN A 730 -38.23 -10.59 -3.40
C GLN A 730 -38.48 -11.50 -2.18
N GLN A 731 -37.60 -11.45 -1.17
CA GLN A 731 -37.67 -12.37 -0.05
C GLN A 731 -38.79 -12.03 0.94
N PHE A 732 -39.07 -10.74 1.15
CA PHE A 732 -39.99 -10.30 2.21
C PHE A 732 -41.23 -9.56 1.72
N PHE A 733 -41.11 -8.71 0.69
CA PHE A 733 -42.25 -7.92 0.23
C PHE A 733 -43.19 -8.76 -0.63
N GLU A 734 -42.66 -9.48 -1.62
CA GLU A 734 -43.46 -10.38 -2.47
C GLU A 734 -44.06 -11.55 -1.68
N SER A 735 -43.36 -12.01 -0.63
CA SER A 735 -43.86 -13.05 0.28
C SER A 735 -44.78 -12.52 1.38
N THR A 736 -45.00 -11.20 1.45
CA THR A 736 -45.79 -10.50 2.48
C THR A 736 -45.35 -10.78 3.93
N ASN A 737 -44.07 -11.10 4.14
CA ASN A 737 -43.53 -11.52 5.43
C ASN A 737 -42.82 -10.38 6.17
N TYR A 738 -43.56 -9.30 6.41
CA TYR A 738 -43.04 -8.05 7.00
C TYR A 738 -42.44 -8.24 8.40
N SER A 739 -42.92 -9.22 9.18
CA SER A 739 -42.35 -9.54 10.48
C SER A 739 -40.92 -10.09 10.38
N ARG A 740 -40.65 -10.98 9.42
CA ARG A 740 -39.28 -11.46 9.16
C ARG A 740 -38.42 -10.37 8.54
N CYS A 741 -39.01 -9.46 7.75
CA CYS A 741 -38.30 -8.29 7.25
C CYS A 741 -37.77 -7.44 8.42
N ALA A 742 -38.59 -7.17 9.45
CA ALA A 742 -38.14 -6.45 10.64
C ALA A 742 -36.99 -7.18 11.37
N ASP A 743 -37.03 -8.51 11.47
CA ASP A 743 -35.92 -9.28 12.06
C ASP A 743 -34.64 -9.20 11.21
N PHE A 744 -34.79 -9.22 9.88
CA PHE A 744 -33.70 -9.06 8.92
C PHE A 744 -33.05 -7.67 9.05
N LEU A 745 -33.85 -6.60 9.05
CA LEU A 745 -33.40 -5.21 9.21
C LEU A 745 -32.65 -4.96 10.52
N ASN A 746 -32.76 -5.85 11.51
CA ASN A 746 -32.02 -5.73 12.75
C ASN A 746 -30.57 -6.25 12.67
N ARG A 747 -30.17 -6.90 11.57
CA ARG A 747 -28.84 -7.53 11.47
C ARG A 747 -27.71 -6.54 11.19
N GLY A 748 -27.98 -5.44 10.49
CA GLY A 748 -26.96 -4.43 10.18
C GLY A 748 -27.55 -3.13 9.68
N ALA A 749 -26.75 -2.08 9.54
CA ALA A 749 -27.23 -0.83 8.95
C ALA A 749 -27.46 -0.97 7.44
N LEU A 750 -28.58 -0.45 6.93
CA LEU A 750 -28.81 -0.31 5.49
C LEU A 750 -28.08 0.92 4.96
N GLY A 751 -27.61 0.83 3.72
CA GLY A 751 -27.08 1.98 2.98
C GLY A 751 -28.20 2.88 2.45
N ASP A 752 -27.85 4.14 2.19
CA ASP A 752 -28.79 5.18 1.76
C ASP A 752 -29.46 4.81 0.43
N LYS A 753 -28.75 4.14 -0.49
CA LYS A 753 -29.32 3.74 -1.79
C LYS A 753 -30.34 2.63 -1.62
N THR A 754 -30.07 1.64 -0.77
CA THR A 754 -31.06 0.59 -0.45
C THR A 754 -32.34 1.21 0.11
N ILE A 755 -32.22 2.18 1.01
CA ILE A 755 -33.37 2.89 1.60
C ILE A 755 -34.12 3.69 0.54
N GLU A 756 -33.40 4.44 -0.31
CA GLU A 756 -33.99 5.20 -1.41
C GLU A 756 -34.79 4.31 -2.36
N ASP A 757 -34.21 3.18 -2.81
CA ASP A 757 -34.85 2.27 -3.76
C ASP A 757 -36.10 1.62 -3.18
N LEU A 758 -36.04 1.17 -1.92
CA LEU A 758 -37.21 0.59 -1.23
C LEU A 758 -38.34 1.63 -1.09
N VAL A 759 -38.01 2.87 -0.70
CA VAL A 759 -39.01 3.93 -0.52
C VAL A 759 -39.53 4.48 -1.84
N ALA A 760 -38.72 4.54 -2.90
CA ALA A 760 -39.16 5.04 -4.19
C ALA A 760 -40.15 4.07 -4.86
N ASN A 761 -39.90 2.77 -4.77
CA ASN A 761 -40.59 1.76 -5.57
C ASN A 761 -41.59 0.89 -4.77
N HIS A 762 -41.44 0.76 -3.45
CA HIS A 762 -42.19 -0.21 -2.61
C HIS A 762 -42.76 0.40 -1.33
N ARG A 763 -43.32 1.61 -1.43
CA ARG A 763 -43.85 2.36 -0.28
C ARG A 763 -44.86 1.58 0.59
N PRO A 764 -45.89 0.91 0.03
CA PRO A 764 -46.87 0.19 0.84
C PRO A 764 -46.21 -0.87 1.73
N GLU A 765 -45.26 -1.61 1.17
CA GLU A 765 -44.57 -2.70 1.85
C GLU A 765 -43.56 -2.17 2.90
N VAL A 766 -42.92 -1.03 2.64
CA VAL A 766 -42.11 -0.32 3.64
C VAL A 766 -42.98 0.11 4.83
N LEU A 767 -44.17 0.66 4.58
CA LEU A 767 -45.10 1.05 5.66
C LEU A 767 -45.49 -0.16 6.52
N HIS A 768 -45.88 -1.28 5.90
CA HIS A 768 -46.19 -2.51 6.65
C HIS A 768 -45.00 -3.08 7.41
N THR A 769 -43.78 -2.91 6.88
CA THR A 769 -42.55 -3.29 7.57
C THR A 769 -42.30 -2.41 8.79
N LEU A 770 -42.52 -1.10 8.69
CA LEU A 770 -42.44 -0.18 9.82
C LEU A 770 -43.48 -0.52 10.89
N GLU A 771 -44.74 -0.79 10.51
CA GLU A 771 -45.79 -1.24 11.43
C GLU A 771 -45.40 -2.53 12.17
N ALA A 772 -44.84 -3.50 11.45
CA ALA A 772 -44.37 -4.75 12.04
C ALA A 772 -43.14 -4.56 12.96
N ALA A 773 -42.27 -3.59 12.65
CA ALA A 773 -41.08 -3.27 13.43
C ALA A 773 -41.39 -2.52 14.73
N VAL A 774 -42.40 -1.63 14.73
CA VAL A 774 -42.85 -0.88 15.92
C VAL A 774 -43.14 -1.80 17.10
N ALA A 775 -43.77 -2.97 16.86
CA ALA A 775 -44.06 -3.95 17.89
C ALA A 775 -42.81 -4.61 18.51
N ARG A 776 -41.62 -4.39 17.92
CA ARG A 776 -40.36 -5.10 18.24
C ARG A 776 -39.19 -4.18 18.56
N CYS A 777 -39.36 -2.85 18.46
CA CYS A 777 -38.30 -1.88 18.70
C CYS A 777 -37.79 -1.94 20.15
N VAL A 778 -36.56 -2.44 20.33
CA VAL A 778 -35.81 -2.39 21.60
C VAL A 778 -34.84 -1.20 21.56
N VAL A 779 -34.56 -0.61 22.73
CA VAL A 779 -33.60 0.48 22.91
C VAL A 779 -32.20 0.03 22.42
N ASP A 780 -31.63 0.80 21.49
CA ASP A 780 -30.31 0.63 20.85
C ASP A 780 -30.17 -0.60 19.91
N SER A 781 -30.81 -0.55 18.73
CA SER A 781 -30.75 -1.61 17.71
C SER A 781 -30.60 -1.08 16.27
N TYR A 782 -30.00 -1.87 15.36
CA TYR A 782 -29.93 -1.53 13.93
C TYR A 782 -31.32 -1.39 13.30
N LEU A 783 -32.30 -2.15 13.81
CA LEU A 783 -33.70 -2.02 13.41
C LEU A 783 -34.19 -0.58 13.60
N ARG A 784 -33.90 0.02 14.76
CA ARG A 784 -34.27 1.41 15.05
C ARG A 784 -33.64 2.38 14.05
N GLN A 785 -32.35 2.21 13.75
CA GLN A 785 -31.64 3.04 12.78
C GLN A 785 -32.27 2.94 11.38
N ASN A 786 -32.49 1.71 10.89
CA ASN A 786 -33.03 1.46 9.56
C ASN A 786 -34.48 1.91 9.43
N CYS A 787 -35.32 1.63 10.43
CA CYS A 787 -36.69 2.13 10.48
C CYS A 787 -36.72 3.66 10.51
N SER A 788 -35.80 4.30 11.23
CA SER A 788 -35.69 5.76 11.26
C SER A 788 -35.32 6.32 9.89
N ALA A 789 -34.39 5.69 9.18
CA ALA A 789 -33.98 6.13 7.85
C ALA A 789 -35.10 5.93 6.82
N LEU A 790 -35.75 4.76 6.80
CA LEU A 790 -36.93 4.47 5.96
C LEU A 790 -38.06 5.46 6.22
N ALA A 791 -38.38 5.71 7.50
CA ALA A 791 -39.37 6.70 7.91
C ALA A 791 -39.00 8.12 7.46
N GLY A 792 -37.75 8.53 7.62
CA GLY A 792 -37.25 9.84 7.18
C GLY A 792 -37.40 10.06 5.66
N HIS A 793 -37.02 9.06 4.86
CA HIS A 793 -37.18 9.09 3.40
C HIS A 793 -38.65 9.08 2.98
N LEU A 794 -39.51 8.30 3.65
CA LEU A 794 -40.96 8.30 3.40
C LEU A 794 -41.59 9.68 3.67
N LEU A 795 -41.21 10.34 4.77
CA LEU A 795 -41.74 11.66 5.12
C LEU A 795 -41.26 12.77 4.15
N SER A 796 -40.02 12.67 3.67
CA SER A 796 -39.41 13.64 2.77
C SER A 796 -39.97 13.59 1.35
N SER A 797 -40.49 12.43 0.93
CA SER A 797 -40.85 12.14 -0.46
C SER A 797 -42.30 12.54 -0.84
N GLY A 798 -43.08 13.12 0.08
CA GLY A 798 -44.20 14.03 -0.23
C GLY A 798 -45.49 13.46 -0.83
N GLU A 799 -45.65 12.14 -0.99
CA GLU A 799 -46.82 11.53 -1.65
C GLU A 799 -47.75 10.72 -0.71
N SER A 800 -47.51 10.73 0.59
CA SER A 800 -48.26 9.91 1.54
C SER A 800 -49.66 10.46 1.82
N ARG A 801 -50.70 9.89 1.20
CA ARG A 801 -52.11 10.25 1.49
C ARG A 801 -52.70 9.58 2.73
N HIS A 802 -52.01 8.63 3.36
CA HIS A 802 -52.51 7.92 4.54
C HIS A 802 -51.45 7.73 5.62
N ILE A 803 -51.97 7.71 6.84
CA ILE A 803 -51.33 7.97 8.13
C ILE A 803 -50.23 6.95 8.45
N ALA A 804 -49.05 7.44 8.81
CA ALA A 804 -48.01 6.65 9.47
C ALA A 804 -47.99 7.06 10.97
N VAL A 805 -48.31 6.11 11.84
CA VAL A 805 -47.86 6.17 13.23
C VAL A 805 -46.42 5.69 13.23
N ILE A 806 -45.48 6.59 13.47
CA ILE A 806 -44.05 6.28 13.56
C ILE A 806 -43.69 6.31 15.03
N GLU A 807 -43.36 5.15 15.57
CA GLU A 807 -43.12 4.99 16.99
C GLU A 807 -41.67 4.58 17.27
N SER A 808 -41.09 5.15 18.34
CA SER A 808 -39.76 4.77 18.85
C SER A 808 -38.60 4.96 17.86
N CYS A 809 -38.68 5.90 16.91
CA CYS A 809 -37.61 6.20 15.95
C CYS A 809 -36.69 7.37 16.38
N ASP A 810 -35.44 7.35 15.94
CA ASP A 810 -34.47 8.45 16.09
C ASP A 810 -34.27 9.14 14.72
N LEU A 811 -35.00 10.23 14.50
CA LEU A 811 -35.04 10.96 13.23
C LEU A 811 -34.15 12.20 13.29
N GLN A 812 -33.24 12.35 12.33
CA GLN A 812 -32.39 13.55 12.24
C GLN A 812 -33.22 14.78 11.88
N GLU A 813 -34.00 14.68 10.81
CA GLU A 813 -34.79 15.81 10.35
C GLU A 813 -36.13 15.31 9.79
N VAL A 814 -37.22 15.90 10.26
CA VAL A 814 -38.56 15.67 9.70
C VAL A 814 -38.95 16.89 8.90
N ARG A 815 -38.82 16.79 7.58
CA ARG A 815 -39.35 17.78 6.63
C ARG A 815 -40.58 17.22 5.95
N VAL A 816 -41.73 17.78 6.28
CA VAL A 816 -42.96 17.44 5.57
C VAL A 816 -43.04 18.31 4.32
N SER A 817 -43.16 17.68 3.15
CA SER A 817 -43.20 18.39 1.86
C SER A 817 -44.42 19.34 1.80
N PRO A 818 -44.28 20.57 1.27
CA PRO A 818 -45.40 21.52 1.17
C PRO A 818 -46.59 21.02 0.33
N ASP A 819 -46.35 20.08 -0.58
CA ASP A 819 -47.37 19.54 -1.50
C ASP A 819 -48.26 18.46 -0.85
N THR A 820 -48.00 18.10 0.41
CA THR A 820 -48.75 17.09 1.19
C THR A 820 -50.03 17.63 1.84
N ALA A 821 -50.88 18.30 1.06
CA ALA A 821 -52.21 18.67 1.55
C ALA A 821 -52.95 17.42 2.05
N ASP A 822 -53.49 17.45 3.27
CA ASP A 822 -54.28 16.39 3.93
C ASP A 822 -53.52 15.20 4.56
N THR A 823 -52.19 15.28 4.73
CA THR A 823 -51.44 14.21 5.42
C THR A 823 -51.49 14.38 6.94
N SER A 824 -51.86 13.32 7.66
CA SER A 824 -51.73 13.24 9.11
C SER A 824 -50.58 12.31 9.50
N ILE A 825 -49.61 12.84 10.26
CA ILE A 825 -48.41 12.15 10.72
C ILE A 825 -48.50 12.07 12.24
N SER A 826 -48.35 10.88 12.82
CA SER A 826 -48.29 10.71 14.27
C SER A 826 -46.91 10.16 14.64
N LEU A 827 -46.16 10.90 15.44
CA LEU A 827 -44.86 10.48 15.97
C LEU A 827 -45.02 10.19 17.46
N VAL A 828 -44.72 8.96 17.88
CA VAL A 828 -44.87 8.49 19.26
C VAL A 828 -43.52 8.05 19.80
N ASN A 829 -43.10 8.51 20.98
CA ASN A 829 -41.84 8.09 21.60
C ASN A 829 -40.60 8.29 20.69
N CYS A 830 -40.62 9.30 19.81
CA CYS A 830 -39.55 9.54 18.85
C CYS A 830 -38.54 10.58 19.36
N LYS A 831 -37.26 10.40 19.02
CA LYS A 831 -36.23 11.42 19.20
C LYS A 831 -35.99 12.12 17.87
N LEU A 832 -36.10 13.44 17.86
CA LEU A 832 -36.10 14.26 16.65
C LEU A 832 -35.04 15.34 16.80
N ALA A 833 -34.03 15.41 15.93
CA ALA A 833 -33.07 16.51 16.02
C ALA A 833 -33.71 17.82 15.52
N ALA A 834 -34.45 17.78 14.42
CA ALA A 834 -35.24 18.89 13.92
C ALA A 834 -36.61 18.47 13.32
N VAL A 835 -37.65 19.28 13.54
CA VAL A 835 -38.98 19.11 12.93
C VAL A 835 -39.37 20.40 12.21
N HIS A 836 -39.70 20.30 10.92
CA HIS A 836 -40.14 21.41 10.10
C HIS A 836 -41.62 21.23 9.76
N THR A 837 -42.47 22.13 10.27
CA THR A 837 -43.92 22.04 10.07
C THR A 837 -44.34 22.96 8.89
N PRO A 838 -44.81 22.41 7.75
CA PRO A 838 -45.38 23.21 6.67
C PRO A 838 -46.83 23.64 6.96
N MET A 839 -47.36 24.57 6.18
CA MET A 839 -48.67 25.22 6.43
C MET A 839 -49.93 24.31 6.40
N ARG A 840 -49.83 23.00 6.09
CA ARG A 840 -51.00 22.16 5.74
C ARG A 840 -50.98 20.69 6.19
N ALA A 841 -49.97 20.21 6.90
CA ALA A 841 -49.92 18.82 7.37
C ALA A 841 -50.34 18.74 8.85
N HIS A 842 -51.14 17.73 9.23
CA HIS A 842 -51.52 17.48 10.62
C HIS A 842 -50.47 16.61 11.32
N ILE A 843 -49.59 17.20 12.12
CA ILE A 843 -48.55 16.50 12.86
C ILE A 843 -49.00 16.33 14.32
N SER A 844 -48.99 15.09 14.80
CA SER A 844 -49.20 14.74 16.19
C SER A 844 -47.91 14.22 16.80
N LEU A 845 -47.49 14.84 17.91
CA LEU A 845 -46.26 14.52 18.62
C LEU A 845 -46.64 14.05 20.02
N SER A 846 -46.35 12.79 20.33
CA SER A 846 -46.57 12.23 21.66
C SER A 846 -45.31 11.57 22.20
N GLU A 847 -44.98 11.77 23.47
CA GLU A 847 -43.79 11.20 24.13
C GLU A 847 -42.47 11.49 23.39
N CYS A 848 -42.41 12.57 22.60
CA CYS A 848 -41.26 12.87 21.74
C CYS A 848 -40.18 13.72 22.44
N SER A 849 -38.92 13.57 22.03
CA SER A 849 -37.83 14.46 22.42
C SER A 849 -37.30 15.22 21.20
N ILE A 850 -37.54 16.52 21.13
CA ILE A 850 -37.27 17.36 19.97
C ILE A 850 -36.15 18.36 20.27
N GLY A 851 -35.05 18.30 19.52
CA GLY A 851 -33.97 19.26 19.61
C GLY A 851 -34.39 20.64 19.12
N GLN A 852 -34.94 20.72 17.90
CA GLN A 852 -35.41 21.97 17.31
C GLN A 852 -36.77 21.79 16.63
N LEU A 853 -37.76 22.61 17.01
CA LEU A 853 -39.03 22.72 16.32
C LEU A 853 -39.02 24.00 15.47
N GLN A 854 -39.09 23.87 14.15
CA GLN A 854 -39.17 24.99 13.23
C GLN A 854 -40.58 25.11 12.64
N ILE A 855 -41.19 26.28 12.86
CA ILE A 855 -42.53 26.60 12.39
C ILE A 855 -42.44 27.69 11.32
N SER A 856 -42.88 27.35 10.11
CA SER A 856 -42.94 28.24 8.95
C SER A 856 -44.36 28.80 8.79
N ALA A 857 -44.49 30.13 8.81
CA ALA A 857 -45.73 30.90 8.68
C ALA A 857 -46.75 30.74 9.84
N ILE A 858 -47.05 31.87 10.50
CA ILE A 858 -47.81 31.96 11.76
C ILE A 858 -49.33 31.71 11.58
N SER A 859 -49.87 31.84 10.37
CA SER A 859 -51.32 31.95 10.13
C SER A 859 -52.12 30.64 10.12
N ALA A 860 -51.49 29.46 10.18
CA ALA A 860 -52.18 28.17 10.01
C ALA A 860 -51.79 27.05 11.02
N VAL A 861 -51.04 27.38 12.08
CA VAL A 861 -50.45 26.39 13.00
C VAL A 861 -51.50 25.74 13.92
N SER A 862 -52.56 26.46 14.27
CA SER A 862 -53.51 26.06 15.32
C SER A 862 -54.31 24.79 15.05
N SER A 863 -54.38 24.35 13.79
CA SER A 863 -55.07 23.11 13.41
C SER A 863 -54.11 22.01 12.98
N THR A 864 -52.84 22.34 12.72
CA THR A 864 -51.88 21.45 12.03
C THR A 864 -50.87 20.80 12.96
N LEU A 865 -50.71 21.28 14.20
CA LEU A 865 -49.77 20.70 15.17
C LEU A 865 -50.46 20.38 16.50
N SER A 866 -50.34 19.13 16.93
CA SER A 866 -50.75 18.66 18.27
C SER A 866 -49.54 18.08 18.98
N ILE A 867 -49.34 18.48 20.23
CA ILE A 867 -48.21 18.07 21.07
C ILE A 867 -48.78 17.63 22.41
N ASP A 868 -48.44 16.43 22.85
CA ASP A 868 -48.88 15.96 24.15
C ASP A 868 -48.10 16.57 25.32
N GLY A 869 -48.60 16.35 26.54
CA GLY A 869 -47.97 16.85 27.76
C GLY A 869 -46.66 16.14 28.14
N SER A 870 -46.22 15.12 27.41
CA SER A 870 -44.99 14.38 27.74
C SER A 870 -43.81 14.76 26.83
N THR A 871 -44.10 15.30 25.64
CA THR A 871 -43.11 15.76 24.67
C THR A 871 -42.24 16.90 25.21
N SER A 872 -40.93 16.88 24.91
CA SER A 872 -39.96 17.92 25.25
C SER A 872 -39.39 18.59 24.01
N ILE A 873 -39.20 19.91 24.06
CA ILE A 873 -38.69 20.72 22.94
C ILE A 873 -37.54 21.59 23.44
N ASP A 874 -36.30 21.37 22.99
CA ASP A 874 -35.14 22.13 23.46
C ASP A 874 -35.10 23.54 22.85
N GLU A 875 -35.49 23.67 21.57
CA GLU A 875 -35.44 24.91 20.81
C GLU A 875 -36.67 25.09 19.92
N LEU A 876 -37.20 26.32 19.86
CA LEU A 876 -38.28 26.73 18.95
C LEU A 876 -37.81 27.87 18.05
N VAL A 877 -37.91 27.66 16.74
CA VAL A 877 -37.61 28.65 15.70
C VAL A 877 -38.86 28.96 14.92
N ILE A 878 -39.23 30.25 14.86
CA ILE A 878 -40.38 30.70 14.08
C ILE A 878 -39.88 31.60 12.95
N THR A 879 -40.13 31.18 11.72
CA THR A 879 -39.87 31.94 10.51
C THR A 879 -41.17 32.50 9.96
N SER A 880 -41.34 33.83 10.05
CA SER A 880 -42.48 34.53 9.46
C SER A 880 -42.08 35.16 8.12
N ASP A 881 -43.03 35.18 7.19
CA ASP A 881 -42.92 35.91 5.93
C ASP A 881 -42.78 37.42 6.22
N GLY A 882 -41.54 37.92 6.23
CA GLY A 882 -41.22 39.34 6.30
C GLY A 882 -40.94 39.95 7.69
N SER A 883 -41.11 39.25 8.82
CA SER A 883 -40.88 39.84 10.17
C SER A 883 -39.62 39.34 10.91
N GLY A 884 -38.76 38.57 10.25
CA GLY A 884 -37.51 38.05 10.82
C GLY A 884 -37.69 36.72 11.55
N VAL A 885 -36.56 36.10 11.91
CA VAL A 885 -36.52 34.80 12.61
C VAL A 885 -36.60 35.03 14.11
N ARG A 886 -37.57 34.40 14.79
CA ARG A 886 -37.70 34.45 16.25
C ARG A 886 -37.24 33.13 16.86
N TYR A 887 -36.46 33.22 17.94
CA TYR A 887 -35.75 32.09 18.53
C TYR A 887 -36.04 32.00 20.03
N PHE A 888 -36.42 30.81 20.50
CA PHE A 888 -36.70 30.52 21.91
C PHE A 888 -35.97 29.24 22.32
N ALA A 889 -35.21 29.28 23.41
CA ALA A 889 -34.41 28.14 23.90
C ALA A 889 -34.66 27.82 25.38
N THR A 890 -35.79 28.28 25.91
CA THR A 890 -36.15 28.05 27.32
C THR A 890 -37.61 27.61 27.37
N GLN A 891 -37.89 26.51 28.08
CA GLN A 891 -39.25 25.94 28.22
C GLN A 891 -40.30 27.00 28.59
N ARG A 892 -39.94 27.93 29.49
CA ARG A 892 -40.79 29.05 29.93
C ARG A 892 -41.25 29.98 28.80
N HIS A 893 -40.51 30.07 27.70
CA HIS A 893 -40.86 30.89 26.55
C HIS A 893 -41.38 30.06 25.37
N ILE A 894 -40.98 28.79 25.25
CA ILE A 894 -41.41 27.89 24.18
C ILE A 894 -42.92 27.62 24.28
N TRP A 895 -43.39 27.14 25.43
CA TRP A 895 -44.80 26.72 25.58
C TRP A 895 -45.80 27.87 25.46
N PRO A 896 -45.60 29.06 26.07
CA PRO A 896 -46.50 30.20 25.86
C PRO A 896 -46.54 30.69 24.41
N GLU A 897 -45.43 30.59 23.68
CA GLU A 897 -45.40 30.96 22.27
C GLU A 897 -46.14 29.91 21.41
N LEU A 898 -46.00 28.62 21.72
CA LEU A 898 -46.77 27.56 21.06
C LEU A 898 -48.28 27.68 21.33
N ASP A 899 -48.68 28.01 22.57
CA ASP A 899 -50.08 28.31 22.91
C ASP A 899 -50.60 29.54 22.15
N ARG A 900 -49.78 30.60 22.04
CA ARG A 900 -50.09 31.79 21.23
C ARG A 900 -50.28 31.46 19.74
N LEU A 901 -49.58 30.46 19.23
CA LEU A 901 -49.75 29.93 17.87
C LEU A 901 -50.95 28.97 17.75
N GLY A 902 -51.61 28.64 18.86
CA GLY A 902 -52.77 27.76 18.92
C GLY A 902 -52.44 26.27 18.85
N VAL A 903 -51.19 25.87 19.13
CA VAL A 903 -50.78 24.46 19.12
C VAL A 903 -51.55 23.70 20.20
N THR A 904 -52.20 22.61 19.80
CA THR A 904 -53.03 21.82 20.71
C THR A 904 -52.13 21.09 21.73
N GLY A 905 -52.46 21.21 23.03
CA GLY A 905 -51.73 20.59 24.15
C GLY A 905 -50.61 21.44 24.78
N ALA A 906 -50.31 22.63 24.20
CA ALA A 906 -49.34 23.56 24.79
C ALA A 906 -49.78 24.11 26.16
N GLN A 907 -51.10 24.29 26.36
CA GLN A 907 -51.69 24.83 27.58
C GLN A 907 -51.45 23.93 28.81
N ASP A 908 -51.49 22.61 28.62
CA ASP A 908 -51.29 21.63 29.69
C ASP A 908 -49.87 21.75 30.29
N ARG A 909 -48.87 22.00 29.43
CA ARG A 909 -47.47 22.26 29.83
C ARG A 909 -47.25 23.61 30.50
N ILE A 910 -48.04 24.63 30.15
CA ILE A 910 -47.96 25.94 30.81
C ILE A 910 -48.37 25.81 32.28
N VAL A 911 -49.42 25.03 32.57
CA VAL A 911 -49.89 24.78 33.94
C VAL A 911 -48.84 24.02 34.77
N GLU A 912 -48.18 23.01 34.19
CA GLU A 912 -47.10 22.25 34.86
C GLU A 912 -45.82 23.08 35.09
N ASN A 913 -45.43 23.93 34.14
CA ASN A 913 -44.25 24.80 34.27
C ASN A 913 -44.45 25.96 35.25
N VAL A 914 -45.68 26.46 35.40
CA VAL A 914 -46.03 27.47 36.40
C VAL A 914 -46.06 26.88 37.81
N ALA A 915 -46.38 25.58 37.96
CA ALA A 915 -46.32 24.88 39.25
C ALA A 915 -44.89 24.52 39.70
N SER A 916 -43.91 24.49 38.79
CA SER A 916 -42.52 24.04 39.07
C SER A 916 -41.46 25.15 39.10
N SER A 917 -41.82 26.43 38.85
CA SER A 917 -40.86 27.53 38.69
C SER A 917 -40.66 28.39 39.95
N SER A 918 -39.85 27.92 40.89
CA SER A 918 -39.21 28.75 41.91
C SER A 918 -37.75 29.08 41.59
N ARG A 919 -37.35 29.02 40.31
CA ARG A 919 -35.95 29.28 39.89
C ARG A 919 -35.68 30.79 39.83
N SER A 920 -34.50 31.19 40.32
CA SER A 920 -34.10 32.60 40.31
C SER A 920 -33.70 33.06 38.90
N PRO A 921 -33.79 34.37 38.56
CA PRO A 921 -33.33 34.87 37.26
C PRO A 921 -31.88 34.54 36.93
N ILE A 922 -31.03 34.35 37.96
CA ILE A 922 -29.62 34.02 37.77
C ILE A 922 -29.38 32.53 37.57
N GLU A 923 -30.23 31.67 38.15
CA GLU A 923 -30.26 30.25 37.80
C GLU A 923 -30.66 30.06 36.34
N GLU A 924 -31.70 30.75 35.88
CA GLU A 924 -32.13 30.71 34.47
C GLU A 924 -31.02 31.20 33.53
N PHE A 925 -30.33 32.29 33.90
CA PHE A 925 -29.19 32.79 33.13
C PHE A 925 -28.04 31.78 33.08
N ALA A 926 -27.72 31.12 34.20
CA ALA A 926 -26.68 30.09 34.28
C ALA A 926 -27.03 28.86 33.44
N GLU A 927 -28.27 28.37 33.52
CA GLU A 927 -28.74 27.23 32.76
C GLU A 927 -28.68 27.50 31.24
N ALA A 928 -29.14 28.67 30.80
CA ALA A 928 -29.05 29.06 29.40
C ALA A 928 -27.60 29.23 28.92
N ALA A 929 -26.73 29.82 29.73
CA ALA A 929 -25.32 30.00 29.40
C ALA A 929 -24.57 28.66 29.29
N LEU A 930 -24.75 27.76 30.26
CA LEU A 930 -24.11 26.43 30.28
C LEU A 930 -24.66 25.54 29.16
N THR A 931 -25.96 25.61 28.87
CA THR A 931 -26.56 24.87 27.74
C THR A 931 -25.98 25.34 26.41
N ARG A 932 -25.81 26.66 26.22
CA ARG A 932 -25.21 27.20 24.99
C ARG A 932 -23.74 26.82 24.84
N MET A 933 -23.01 26.71 25.94
CA MET A 933 -21.63 26.19 25.95
C MET A 933 -21.59 24.70 25.60
N LEU A 934 -22.51 23.90 26.14
CA LEU A 934 -22.62 22.46 25.85
C LEU A 934 -22.91 22.20 24.37
N GLN A 935 -23.82 22.96 23.76
CA GLN A 935 -24.13 22.86 22.31
C GLN A 935 -22.92 23.13 21.40
N ARG A 936 -21.91 23.83 21.91
CA ARG A 936 -20.69 24.19 21.17
C ARG A 936 -19.49 23.32 21.54
N GLU A 937 -19.70 22.34 22.42
CA GLU A 937 -18.64 21.51 22.99
C GLU A 937 -17.53 22.35 23.69
N GLU A 938 -17.89 23.51 24.24
CA GLU A 938 -16.97 24.42 24.93
C GLU A 938 -17.02 24.20 26.45
N TYR A 939 -15.97 23.65 27.04
CA TYR A 939 -15.89 23.38 28.49
C TYR A 939 -15.15 24.46 29.29
N PHE A 940 -14.82 25.59 28.66
CA PHE A 940 -14.13 26.70 29.30
C PHE A 940 -14.60 28.05 28.75
N PHE A 941 -14.38 29.11 29.51
CA PHE A 941 -14.62 30.49 29.07
C PHE A 941 -13.57 31.45 29.66
N VAL A 942 -13.39 32.60 29.03
CA VAL A 942 -12.36 33.58 29.42
C VAL A 942 -13.01 34.83 30.00
N VAL A 943 -12.60 35.21 31.21
CA VAL A 943 -13.09 36.41 31.91
C VAL A 943 -11.96 37.38 32.25
N GLN A 944 -12.27 38.66 32.44
CA GLN A 944 -11.32 39.60 33.01
C GLN A 944 -11.15 39.33 34.52
N LYS A 945 -9.91 39.37 35.02
CA LYS A 945 -9.57 39.07 36.41
C LYS A 945 -10.22 40.05 37.40
N SER A 946 -10.48 41.29 36.98
CA SER A 946 -11.00 42.36 37.83
C SER A 946 -12.50 42.27 38.11
N ASN A 947 -13.32 41.88 37.13
CA ASN A 947 -14.78 41.86 37.25
C ASN A 947 -15.41 40.47 37.07
N ARG A 948 -14.63 39.45 36.67
CA ARG A 948 -15.10 38.09 36.37
C ARG A 948 -16.17 38.04 35.26
N ILE A 949 -16.17 39.02 34.36
CA ILE A 949 -17.06 39.08 33.19
C ILE A 949 -16.27 38.75 31.92
N PRO A 950 -16.85 38.04 30.93
CA PRO A 950 -16.24 37.82 29.62
C PRO A 950 -15.83 39.13 28.93
N GLY A 951 -14.63 39.14 28.34
CA GLY A 951 -14.06 40.35 27.72
C GLY A 951 -14.61 40.67 26.32
N GLU A 952 -14.21 41.80 25.74
CA GLU A 952 -14.68 42.23 24.40
C GLU A 952 -14.27 41.28 23.25
N ASN A 953 -13.23 40.47 23.45
CA ASN A 953 -12.75 39.48 22.47
C ASN A 953 -13.36 38.08 22.69
N THR A 954 -14.52 37.98 23.33
CA THR A 954 -15.18 36.69 23.57
C THR A 954 -15.67 36.09 22.24
N PRO A 955 -15.56 34.75 22.03
CA PRO A 955 -16.06 34.11 20.82
C PRO A 955 -17.50 34.52 20.47
N LYS A 956 -17.75 34.80 19.19
CA LYS A 956 -19.11 35.06 18.68
C LYS A 956 -19.99 33.85 19.04
N GLY A 957 -20.99 34.06 19.89
CA GLY A 957 -21.95 33.02 20.29
C GLY A 957 -21.99 32.67 21.79
N LEU A 958 -21.18 33.27 22.66
CA LEU A 958 -21.38 33.14 24.12
C LEU A 958 -22.73 33.80 24.51
N TYR A 959 -23.48 33.20 25.44
CA TYR A 959 -24.78 33.73 25.85
C TYR A 959 -24.61 35.07 26.61
N LYS A 960 -25.08 36.17 26.01
CA LYS A 960 -25.04 37.54 26.57
C LYS A 960 -23.70 37.87 27.27
N PRO A 961 -22.57 37.96 26.54
CA PRO A 961 -21.23 38.02 27.15
C PRO A 961 -20.95 39.29 27.98
N LYS A 962 -21.78 40.33 27.84
CA LYS A 962 -21.68 41.59 28.59
C LYS A 962 -22.56 41.64 29.86
N SER A 963 -23.29 40.57 30.16
CA SER A 963 -24.17 40.50 31.33
C SER A 963 -23.38 40.47 32.64
N GLN A 964 -23.86 41.15 33.68
CA GLN A 964 -23.21 41.14 35.00
C GLN A 964 -23.38 39.81 35.73
N GLU A 965 -24.37 39.02 35.33
CA GLU A 965 -24.70 37.69 35.84
C GLU A 965 -23.55 36.70 35.65
N TRP A 966 -22.68 36.92 34.66
CA TRP A 966 -21.45 36.13 34.48
C TRP A 966 -20.49 36.22 35.67
N ALA A 967 -20.47 37.35 36.38
CA ALA A 967 -19.63 37.50 37.57
C ALA A 967 -20.11 36.55 38.69
N ALA A 968 -21.43 36.37 38.81
CA ALA A 968 -22.02 35.44 39.78
C ALA A 968 -21.79 33.98 39.37
N ILE A 969 -21.98 33.62 38.09
CA ILE A 969 -21.67 32.27 37.58
C ILE A 969 -20.21 31.92 37.84
N THR A 970 -19.30 32.82 37.46
CA THR A 970 -17.86 32.59 37.61
C THR A 970 -17.48 32.42 39.08
N SER A 971 -18.05 33.24 39.97
CA SER A 971 -17.79 33.14 41.40
C SER A 971 -18.37 31.85 42.00
N ALA A 972 -19.61 31.51 41.65
CA ALA A 972 -20.24 30.28 42.08
C ALA A 972 -19.46 29.06 41.61
N ALA A 973 -19.00 29.03 40.35
CA ALA A 973 -18.27 27.90 39.78
C ALA A 973 -16.89 27.69 40.41
N LEU A 974 -16.16 28.78 40.69
CA LEU A 974 -14.85 28.70 41.33
C LEU A 974 -14.96 28.37 42.82
N ASP A 975 -15.93 28.97 43.53
CA ASP A 975 -16.09 28.75 44.97
C ASP A 975 -16.67 27.36 45.32
N SER A 976 -17.34 26.72 44.36
CA SER A 976 -17.90 25.37 44.51
C SER A 976 -16.98 24.28 43.99
N GLU A 977 -15.79 24.64 43.48
CA GLU A 977 -14.83 23.71 42.87
C GLU A 977 -15.35 22.97 41.62
N VAL A 978 -16.49 23.41 41.06
CA VAL A 978 -17.03 22.90 39.79
C VAL A 978 -16.20 23.40 38.59
N ALA A 979 -15.41 24.46 38.77
CA ALA A 979 -14.44 24.94 37.79
C ALA A 979 -13.11 25.34 38.44
N ASN A 980 -12.05 25.27 37.66
CA ASN A 980 -10.71 25.77 37.99
C ASN A 980 -10.38 27.01 37.15
N SER A 981 -9.53 27.90 37.69
CA SER A 981 -9.03 29.06 36.94
C SER A 981 -7.54 29.01 36.67
N LYS A 982 -7.12 29.46 35.47
CA LYS A 982 -5.71 29.66 35.11
C LYS A 982 -5.50 31.09 34.59
N PRO A 983 -4.44 31.81 35.02
CA PRO A 983 -4.12 33.12 34.47
C PRO A 983 -3.70 33.00 33.01
N LEU A 984 -4.21 33.91 32.17
CA LEU A 984 -3.86 34.00 30.75
C LEU A 984 -2.92 35.18 30.53
N ASN A 985 -1.65 34.91 30.23
CA ASN A 985 -0.65 35.93 29.90
C ASN A 985 -0.85 36.40 28.45
N ALA A 986 -1.75 37.37 28.26
CA ALA A 986 -1.98 38.05 26.99
C ALA A 986 -1.85 39.57 27.16
N SER A 987 -1.50 40.28 26.08
CA SER A 987 -1.44 41.74 26.08
C SER A 987 -2.84 42.34 26.36
N GLY A 988 -2.91 43.24 27.35
CA GLY A 988 -4.16 43.87 27.81
C GLY A 988 -4.46 43.63 29.31
N PRO A 989 -5.67 43.94 29.78
CA PRO A 989 -6.07 43.70 31.18
C PRO A 989 -5.99 42.22 31.52
N ALA A 990 -5.55 41.89 32.74
CA ALA A 990 -5.34 40.51 33.19
C ALA A 990 -6.60 39.66 33.02
N LYS A 991 -6.46 38.47 32.43
CA LYS A 991 -7.56 37.53 32.14
C LYS A 991 -7.39 36.21 32.88
N LEU A 992 -8.50 35.53 33.14
CA LEU A 992 -8.57 34.18 33.69
C LEU A 992 -9.29 33.28 32.67
N VAL A 993 -8.73 32.11 32.40
CA VAL A 993 -9.44 31.01 31.75
C VAL A 993 -10.10 30.21 32.86
N VAL A 994 -11.42 30.06 32.81
CA VAL A 994 -12.23 29.25 33.73
C VAL A 994 -12.59 27.97 33.00
N THR A 995 -12.17 26.82 33.52
CA THR A 995 -12.39 25.50 32.92
C THR A 995 -13.22 24.66 33.88
N PHE A 996 -14.33 24.10 33.40
CA PHE A 996 -15.18 23.23 34.22
C PHE A 996 -14.50 21.89 34.48
N ASN A 997 -14.57 21.43 35.73
CA ASN A 997 -14.01 20.15 36.18
C ASN A 997 -14.95 18.97 35.88
N TYR A 998 -16.21 19.27 35.57
CA TYR A 998 -17.24 18.30 35.23
C TYR A 998 -17.79 18.57 33.83
N PRO A 999 -18.21 17.53 33.09
CA PRO A 999 -18.98 17.71 31.86
C PRO A 999 -20.22 18.60 32.09
N LEU A 1000 -20.51 19.51 31.16
CA LEU A 1000 -21.58 20.51 31.33
C LEU A 1000 -22.97 19.86 31.49
N ASN A 1001 -23.23 18.71 30.88
CA ASN A 1001 -24.45 17.94 31.07
C ASN A 1001 -24.60 17.40 32.51
N VAL A 1002 -23.48 17.07 33.18
CA VAL A 1002 -23.46 16.68 34.60
C VAL A 1002 -23.75 17.89 35.48
N ILE A 1003 -23.21 19.07 35.16
CA ILE A 1003 -23.51 20.30 35.91
C ILE A 1003 -25.00 20.69 35.76
N LEU A 1004 -25.55 20.55 34.55
CA LEU A 1004 -26.95 20.87 34.25
C LEU A 1004 -27.95 19.90 34.88
N ARG A 1005 -27.65 18.58 34.90
CA ARG A 1005 -28.59 17.53 35.35
C ARG A 1005 -28.29 16.99 36.76
N GLY A 1006 -27.03 17.03 37.18
CA GLY A 1006 -26.50 16.29 38.32
C GLY A 1006 -26.45 17.05 39.63
N ARG A 1007 -27.59 17.52 40.15
CA ARG A 1007 -27.68 18.18 41.48
C ARG A 1007 -27.35 17.23 42.67
N HIS A 1008 -27.03 15.98 42.41
CA HIS A 1008 -26.66 14.97 43.41
C HIS A 1008 -25.18 15.02 43.81
N GLN A 1009 -24.30 15.54 42.95
CA GLN A 1009 -22.89 15.74 43.30
C GLN A 1009 -22.75 16.95 44.21
N GLU A 1010 -21.96 16.82 45.28
CA GLU A 1010 -21.88 17.84 46.33
C GLU A 1010 -21.42 19.20 45.80
N ASP A 1011 -20.42 19.21 44.93
CA ASP A 1011 -19.87 20.42 44.30
C ASP A 1011 -20.88 21.09 43.36
N VAL A 1012 -21.54 20.29 42.50
CA VAL A 1012 -22.58 20.77 41.58
C VAL A 1012 -23.79 21.30 42.36
N ARG A 1013 -24.17 20.63 43.46
CA ARG A 1013 -25.23 21.12 44.34
C ARG A 1013 -24.85 22.47 44.97
N ARG A 1014 -23.63 22.61 45.50
CA ARG A 1014 -23.12 23.86 46.07
C ARG A 1014 -23.06 24.99 45.02
N PHE A 1015 -22.72 24.68 43.77
CA PHE A 1015 -22.78 25.63 42.66
C PHE A 1015 -24.18 26.23 42.48
N TRP A 1016 -25.20 25.38 42.38
CA TRP A 1016 -26.60 25.82 42.24
C TRP A 1016 -27.15 26.48 43.52
N GLU A 1017 -26.76 26.01 44.71
CA GLU A 1017 -27.08 26.65 46.00
C GLU A 1017 -26.51 28.07 46.09
N LYS A 1018 -25.28 28.29 45.61
CA LYS A 1018 -24.66 29.63 45.57
C LYS A 1018 -25.33 30.57 44.58
N LEU A 1019 -25.92 30.07 43.49
CA LEU A 1019 -26.71 30.87 42.55
C LEU A 1019 -28.11 31.19 43.08
N THR A 1020 -28.65 30.37 43.99
CA THR A 1020 -29.96 30.58 44.62
C THR A 1020 -29.91 31.41 45.90
N ALA A 1021 -28.77 31.39 46.60
CA ALA A 1021 -28.52 32.26 47.74
C ALA A 1021 -28.60 33.72 47.28
N LYS A 1022 -29.64 34.44 47.72
CA LYS A 1022 -29.74 35.89 47.50
C LYS A 1022 -28.46 36.55 48.03
N PRO A 1023 -27.82 37.45 47.25
CA PRO A 1023 -26.70 38.24 47.74
C PRO A 1023 -27.10 39.09 48.95
#